data_AF-A0A962X782-F1
#
_entry.id   AF-A0A962X782-F1
#
_cell.length_a   1.000
_cell.length_b   1.000
_cell.length_c   1.000
_cell.angle_alpha   90.00
_cell.angle_beta   90.00
_cell.angle_gamma   90.00
#
_symmetry.space_group_name_H-M   'P 1'
#
loop_
_entity.id
_entity.type
_entity.pdbx_description
1 polymer ?
#
loop_
_entity_poly.entity_id
_entity_poly.type
_entity_poly.pdbx_seq_one_letter_code
_entity_poly.pdbx_strand_id
1 'polypeptide(L)'
;MPISPVTPEKTCAVVVGIEQYAIGARWNLDGPASDAARFVGWLCSKGVPPGNILVLLSPLEDNRKIGDGLTQRGIRTQVASHDHIVDTLANGLPCLDGELLWLFWGGHGVITSDHQRRLFCANATANNQQIIGLEDLLAMLRSKTCGRFKHQIGVIDACANYFEEMHSKVSLAESSFSRREPAGDVRQFVLYGAATGELARNDTIRKTGAFSEVVLETLERDLCWPPDIDGLYKKVKNHFNCPNRDVKARQTPVYFQWQWPDEGEGIVGDLPVSGQMQTAVGELGLAAPQLRKLAKAVLDCPSLADNKQWEALHKKLPPSLKALFPREAEAADGETALIHFFVSVWKDREGIEEWLAALQRVEKDRRAFRAVEDKIDYLRQVNEVRRRLGEIMIMTAELRQLYRHSAPDPQLAPEADDLDQVLENLWDMTSRTDRGISPLLEFVERVARRYNRPNLSDWVKNAASPQQVADLKGYLKQEEVNAAAVREYLLIDLPSATSPMEYWFHSWNRERDSHDSIEPVASEELVPAALADILDNLDSIRQGELVIELFVPFDMLCCEVDRWEIEYSGGIKATLGGLHPFVLRWRDRALNKPRTRAGAWREVTCKIRARESAGIPLKIRWIDPHQKTQQVMNRIGSGDYGECIGFSFIPVDRGASPVHDLLAAALLGGAPFAFWTREAPRNWQDFEQAMNNELLLAGKLDDVPCQIKNVRSRGDAPSHPGYALTLFWDDPDRNPLVGQYSATTPQRGAP
;
A
#
# COMPACT_ATOMS: atom_id res chain seq x y z
N MET A 1 -5.69 -3.56 -15.58
CA MET A 1 -6.92 -4.11 -16.21
C MET A 1 -6.58 -5.44 -16.91
N PRO A 2 -7.43 -6.49 -16.88
CA PRO A 2 -7.02 -7.81 -17.36
C PRO A 2 -6.80 -7.85 -18.88
N ILE A 3 -5.66 -8.41 -19.27
CA ILE A 3 -5.25 -8.71 -20.64
C ILE A 3 -6.14 -9.85 -21.17
N SER A 4 -6.55 -9.83 -22.44
CA SER A 4 -7.22 -11.00 -23.06
C SER A 4 -6.38 -12.27 -22.84
N PRO A 5 -6.97 -13.46 -22.68
CA PRO A 5 -6.22 -14.65 -22.26
C PRO A 5 -5.29 -15.14 -23.38
N VAL A 6 -4.06 -14.60 -23.42
CA VAL A 6 -2.96 -15.10 -24.25
C VAL A 6 -2.34 -16.30 -23.54
N THR A 7 -2.02 -17.37 -24.27
CA THR A 7 -1.38 -18.56 -23.69
C THR A 7 0.15 -18.52 -23.83
N PRO A 8 0.90 -19.26 -23.01
CA PRO A 8 2.36 -19.36 -23.12
C PRO A 8 2.84 -19.82 -24.51
N GLU A 9 2.09 -20.69 -25.18
CA GLU A 9 2.40 -21.22 -26.52
C GLU A 9 2.35 -20.14 -27.62
N LYS A 10 1.55 -19.09 -27.40
CA LYS A 10 1.42 -17.91 -28.27
C LYS A 10 2.34 -16.77 -27.86
N THR A 11 3.35 -17.04 -27.04
CA THR A 11 4.35 -16.06 -26.62
C THR A 11 5.65 -16.22 -27.40
N CYS A 12 6.21 -15.10 -27.84
CA CYS A 12 7.56 -14.98 -28.41
C CYS A 12 8.42 -14.13 -27.49
N ALA A 13 9.71 -14.42 -27.41
CA ALA A 13 10.62 -13.69 -26.54
C ALA A 13 11.93 -13.31 -27.24
N VAL A 14 12.44 -12.13 -26.94
CA VAL A 14 13.81 -11.70 -27.26
C VAL A 14 14.53 -11.42 -25.95
N VAL A 15 15.62 -12.14 -25.70
CA VAL A 15 16.37 -12.06 -24.44
C VAL A 15 17.82 -11.70 -24.74
N VAL A 16 18.25 -10.54 -24.26
CA VAL A 16 19.59 -9.98 -24.51
C VAL A 16 20.36 -9.86 -23.19
N GLY A 17 21.56 -10.44 -23.12
CA GLY A 17 22.44 -10.37 -21.95
C GLY A 17 23.89 -10.08 -22.35
N ILE A 18 24.37 -8.87 -22.06
CA ILE A 18 25.68 -8.39 -22.51
C ILE A 18 26.58 -8.14 -21.31
N GLU A 19 27.66 -8.90 -21.21
CA GLU A 19 28.65 -8.80 -20.13
C GLU A 19 30.00 -8.32 -20.63
N GLN A 20 30.43 -8.83 -21.80
CA GLN A 20 31.69 -8.47 -22.43
C GLN A 20 31.49 -7.45 -23.55
N TYR A 21 32.27 -6.36 -23.49
CA TYR A 21 32.24 -5.26 -24.45
C TYR A 21 33.60 -5.06 -25.13
N ALA A 22 33.60 -4.80 -26.44
CA ALA A 22 34.82 -4.52 -27.21
C ALA A 22 35.47 -3.17 -26.85
N ILE A 23 34.79 -2.30 -26.10
CA ILE A 23 35.32 -1.04 -25.55
C ILE A 23 36.51 -1.31 -24.62
N GLY A 24 36.49 -2.45 -23.92
CA GLY A 24 37.58 -2.92 -23.08
C GLY A 24 37.11 -3.43 -21.71
N ALA A 25 38.01 -4.08 -20.97
CA ALA A 25 37.69 -4.81 -19.75
C ALA A 25 37.05 -3.98 -18.63
N ARG A 26 37.22 -2.65 -18.64
CA ARG A 26 36.56 -1.75 -17.66
C ARG A 26 35.06 -1.61 -17.85
N TRP A 27 34.55 -1.97 -19.03
CA TRP A 27 33.12 -2.01 -19.34
C TRP A 27 32.50 -3.38 -19.08
N ASN A 28 33.29 -4.37 -18.66
CA ASN A 28 32.77 -5.69 -18.36
C ASN A 28 31.78 -5.63 -17.19
N LEU A 29 30.65 -6.32 -17.34
CA LEU A 29 29.55 -6.33 -16.39
C LEU A 29 29.13 -7.78 -16.13
N ASP A 30 29.50 -8.35 -14.98
CA ASP A 30 29.20 -9.75 -14.65
C ASP A 30 27.75 -9.88 -14.15
N GLY A 31 26.91 -10.68 -14.80
CA GLY A 31 25.53 -10.94 -14.40
C GLY A 31 24.48 -10.91 -15.51
N PRO A 32 24.48 -9.96 -16.46
CA PRO A 32 23.48 -9.90 -17.54
C PRO A 32 23.27 -11.20 -18.33
N ALA A 33 24.31 -12.02 -18.54
CA ALA A 33 24.14 -13.31 -19.22
C ALA A 33 23.47 -14.36 -18.29
N SER A 34 23.76 -14.30 -16.99
CA SER A 34 23.08 -15.09 -15.95
C SER A 34 21.59 -14.74 -15.88
N ASP A 35 21.27 -13.44 -15.83
CA ASP A 35 19.90 -12.95 -15.78
C ASP A 35 19.11 -13.35 -17.04
N ALA A 36 19.72 -13.21 -18.21
CA ALA A 36 19.14 -13.68 -19.47
C ALA A 36 18.80 -15.18 -19.41
N ALA A 37 19.71 -16.02 -18.92
CA ALA A 37 19.45 -17.46 -18.80
C ALA A 37 18.36 -17.80 -17.79
N ARG A 38 18.23 -17.03 -16.70
CA ARG A 38 17.14 -17.16 -15.73
C ARG A 38 15.80 -16.79 -16.34
N PHE A 39 15.71 -15.68 -17.08
CA PHE A 39 14.51 -15.32 -17.83
C PHE A 39 14.09 -16.40 -18.82
N VAL A 40 15.05 -16.97 -19.57
CA VAL A 40 14.76 -18.11 -20.47
C VAL A 40 14.26 -19.32 -19.69
N GLY A 41 14.88 -19.64 -18.55
CA GLY A 41 14.44 -20.73 -17.67
C GLY A 41 13.00 -20.54 -17.17
N TRP A 42 12.67 -19.33 -16.74
CA TRP A 42 11.32 -18.96 -16.30
C TRP A 42 10.30 -19.06 -17.46
N LEU A 43 10.59 -18.50 -18.64
CA LEU A 43 9.72 -18.60 -19.83
C LEU A 43 9.44 -20.06 -20.20
N CYS A 44 10.47 -20.90 -20.25
CA CYS A 44 10.32 -22.34 -20.51
C CYS A 44 9.49 -23.04 -19.42
N SER A 45 9.65 -22.66 -18.14
CA SER A 45 8.88 -23.24 -17.03
C SER A 45 7.38 -22.94 -17.12
N LYS A 46 7.01 -21.84 -17.79
CA LYS A 46 5.62 -21.45 -18.05
C LYS A 46 5.05 -22.07 -19.33
N GLY A 47 5.85 -22.80 -20.11
CA GLY A 47 5.40 -23.47 -21.33
C GLY A 47 5.67 -22.71 -22.62
N VAL A 48 6.45 -21.63 -22.60
CA VAL A 48 6.85 -20.93 -23.83
C VAL A 48 7.75 -21.84 -24.68
N PRO A 49 7.43 -22.09 -25.97
CA PRO A 49 8.20 -22.99 -26.80
C PRO A 49 9.65 -22.51 -27.00
N PRO A 50 10.67 -23.38 -26.88
CA PRO A 50 12.07 -23.01 -27.11
C PRO A 50 12.33 -22.33 -28.46
N GLY A 51 11.61 -22.72 -29.50
CA GLY A 51 11.70 -22.11 -30.84
C GLY A 51 11.19 -20.68 -30.93
N ASN A 52 10.41 -20.23 -29.95
CA ASN A 52 9.87 -18.87 -29.88
C ASN A 52 10.76 -17.92 -29.05
N ILE A 53 11.88 -18.41 -28.50
CA ILE A 53 12.78 -17.64 -27.64
C ILE A 53 14.08 -17.37 -28.41
N LEU A 54 14.29 -16.12 -28.78
CA LEU A 54 15.48 -15.63 -29.47
C LEU A 54 16.46 -15.05 -28.44
N VAL A 55 17.64 -15.67 -28.29
CA VAL A 55 18.60 -15.30 -27.25
C VAL A 55 19.89 -14.74 -27.85
N LEU A 56 20.32 -13.56 -27.39
CA LEU A 56 21.58 -12.93 -27.78
C LEU A 56 22.44 -12.68 -26.55
N LEU A 57 23.66 -13.23 -26.51
CA LEU A 57 24.55 -13.15 -25.37
C LEU A 57 25.94 -12.64 -25.75
N SER A 58 26.61 -11.99 -24.80
CA SER A 58 28.05 -11.73 -24.81
C SER A 58 28.60 -11.99 -23.41
N PRO A 59 28.69 -13.27 -22.98
CA PRO A 59 29.08 -13.61 -21.61
C PRO A 59 30.58 -13.35 -21.40
N LEU A 60 30.98 -13.09 -20.16
CA LEU A 60 32.39 -13.17 -19.77
C LEU A 60 32.92 -14.60 -19.90
N GLU A 61 34.24 -14.74 -19.92
CA GLU A 61 34.91 -16.04 -20.07
C GLU A 61 34.38 -17.08 -19.08
N ASP A 62 34.26 -16.71 -17.80
CA ASP A 62 33.78 -17.57 -16.72
C ASP A 62 32.29 -17.98 -16.86
N ASN A 63 31.53 -17.21 -17.65
CA ASN A 63 30.10 -17.37 -17.88
C ASN A 63 29.77 -18.00 -19.25
N ARG A 64 30.77 -18.34 -20.09
CA ARG A 64 30.53 -18.95 -21.42
C ARG A 64 29.65 -20.20 -21.38
N LYS A 65 29.81 -21.02 -20.33
CA LYS A 65 29.01 -22.24 -20.08
C LYS A 65 27.50 -22.00 -20.05
N ILE A 66 27.05 -20.76 -19.80
CA ILE A 66 25.63 -20.39 -19.81
C ILE A 66 25.03 -20.59 -21.21
N GLY A 67 25.72 -20.12 -22.25
CA GLY A 67 25.28 -20.29 -23.64
C GLY A 67 25.23 -21.76 -24.05
N ASP A 68 26.22 -22.55 -23.64
CA ASP A 68 26.27 -23.99 -23.89
C ASP A 68 25.08 -24.71 -23.21
N GLY A 69 24.77 -24.34 -21.96
CA GLY A 69 23.63 -24.89 -21.21
C GLY A 69 22.28 -24.57 -21.86
N LEU A 70 22.11 -23.37 -22.41
CA LEU A 70 20.90 -23.01 -23.17
C LEU A 70 20.80 -23.81 -24.48
N THR A 71 21.91 -23.96 -25.20
CA THR A 71 21.98 -24.74 -26.44
C THR A 71 21.62 -26.21 -26.21
N GLN A 72 22.10 -26.81 -25.10
CA GLN A 72 21.74 -28.18 -24.70
C GLN A 72 20.24 -28.34 -24.42
N ARG A 73 19.56 -27.27 -24.00
CA ARG A 73 18.10 -27.23 -23.80
C ARG A 73 17.31 -26.93 -25.07
N GLY A 74 17.98 -26.89 -26.23
CA GLY A 74 17.36 -26.63 -27.53
C GLY A 74 17.11 -25.14 -27.81
N ILE A 75 17.64 -24.23 -26.99
CA ILE A 75 17.53 -22.77 -27.20
C ILE A 75 18.70 -22.30 -28.06
N ARG A 76 18.42 -21.64 -29.18
CA ARG A 76 19.48 -21.08 -30.03
C ARG A 76 19.99 -19.76 -29.45
N THR A 77 21.29 -19.68 -29.22
CA THR A 77 21.95 -18.44 -28.76
C THR A 77 22.79 -17.83 -29.89
N GLN A 78 22.74 -16.50 -30.02
CA GLN A 78 23.58 -15.72 -30.94
C GLN A 78 24.46 -14.73 -30.17
N VAL A 79 25.44 -14.13 -30.84
CA VAL A 79 26.28 -13.08 -30.25
C VAL A 79 25.48 -11.78 -30.15
N ALA A 80 25.56 -11.07 -29.04
CA ALA A 80 24.89 -9.79 -28.83
C ALA A 80 25.63 -8.59 -29.48
N SER A 81 26.09 -8.74 -30.73
CA SER A 81 26.61 -7.63 -31.52
C SER A 81 25.46 -6.84 -32.14
N HIS A 82 25.72 -5.58 -32.48
CA HIS A 82 24.75 -4.69 -33.11
C HIS A 82 24.06 -5.31 -34.33
N ASP A 83 24.83 -5.82 -35.30
CA ASP A 83 24.27 -6.43 -36.52
C ASP A 83 23.35 -7.63 -36.22
N HIS A 84 23.73 -8.52 -35.30
CA HIS A 84 22.92 -9.68 -34.93
C HIS A 84 21.67 -9.28 -34.16
N ILE A 85 21.75 -8.27 -33.29
CA ILE A 85 20.60 -7.72 -32.57
C ILE A 85 19.62 -7.10 -33.57
N VAL A 86 20.09 -6.26 -34.47
CA VAL A 86 19.26 -5.62 -35.50
C VAL A 86 18.63 -6.66 -36.42
N ASP A 87 19.39 -7.63 -36.93
CA ASP A 87 18.85 -8.69 -37.79
C ASP A 87 17.82 -9.56 -37.07
N THR A 88 18.09 -9.93 -35.81
CA THR A 88 17.14 -10.70 -35.00
C THR A 88 15.84 -9.95 -34.77
N LEU A 89 15.90 -8.64 -34.49
CA LEU A 89 14.71 -7.83 -34.22
C LEU A 89 13.95 -7.44 -35.51
N ALA A 90 14.65 -7.13 -36.59
CA ALA A 90 14.05 -6.64 -37.83
C ALA A 90 13.62 -7.76 -38.79
N ASN A 91 14.33 -8.89 -38.80
CA ASN A 91 14.10 -9.99 -39.74
C ASN A 91 13.71 -11.29 -39.04
N GLY A 92 14.35 -11.63 -37.91
CA GLY A 92 14.06 -12.87 -37.17
C GLY A 92 12.70 -12.85 -36.48
N LEU A 93 12.45 -11.83 -35.67
CA LEU A 93 11.24 -11.70 -34.85
C LEU A 93 9.94 -11.65 -35.69
N PRO A 94 9.87 -10.92 -36.83
CA PRO A 94 8.69 -10.92 -37.68
C PRO A 94 8.40 -12.26 -38.37
N CYS A 95 9.31 -13.23 -38.34
CA CYS A 95 9.05 -14.58 -38.84
C CYS A 95 8.35 -15.50 -37.83
N LEU A 96 8.25 -15.10 -36.55
CA LEU A 96 7.59 -15.88 -35.52
C LEU A 96 6.06 -15.63 -35.49
N ASP A 97 5.31 -16.64 -35.05
CA ASP A 97 3.87 -16.54 -34.80
C ASP A 97 3.60 -16.42 -33.30
N GLY A 98 2.88 -15.38 -32.90
CA GLY A 98 2.57 -15.11 -31.50
C GLY A 98 1.71 -13.87 -31.31
N GLU A 99 1.10 -13.78 -30.12
CA GLU A 99 0.21 -12.70 -29.69
C GLU A 99 0.83 -11.83 -28.59
N LEU A 100 1.73 -12.42 -27.79
CA LEU A 100 2.52 -11.73 -26.76
C LEU A 100 4.01 -11.72 -27.11
N LEU A 101 4.63 -10.54 -27.06
CA LEU A 101 6.08 -10.36 -27.14
C LEU A 101 6.64 -10.08 -25.75
N TRP A 102 7.64 -10.86 -25.33
CA TRP A 102 8.46 -10.60 -24.15
C TRP A 102 9.85 -10.09 -24.56
N LEU A 103 10.29 -8.96 -24.02
CA LEU A 103 11.61 -8.41 -24.25
C LEU A 103 12.38 -8.33 -22.93
N PHE A 104 13.54 -8.95 -22.86
CA PHE A 104 14.50 -8.72 -21.78
C PHE A 104 15.80 -8.15 -22.35
N TRP A 105 16.34 -7.12 -21.68
CA TRP A 105 17.66 -6.57 -22.00
C TRP A 105 18.44 -6.27 -20.74
N GLY A 106 19.58 -6.94 -20.54
CA GLY A 106 20.56 -6.64 -19.51
C GLY A 106 21.88 -6.16 -20.12
N GLY A 107 22.38 -5.01 -19.66
CA GLY A 107 23.67 -4.46 -20.09
C GLY A 107 23.83 -2.97 -19.79
N HIS A 108 24.85 -2.34 -20.38
CA HIS A 108 25.07 -0.89 -20.28
C HIS A 108 24.07 -0.08 -21.08
N GLY A 109 23.62 1.02 -20.49
CA GLY A 109 22.77 2.02 -21.13
C GLY A 109 23.08 3.43 -20.61
N VAL A 110 22.65 4.43 -21.37
CA VAL A 110 22.78 5.86 -21.05
C VAL A 110 21.54 6.61 -21.56
N ILE A 111 21.37 7.84 -21.11
CA ILE A 111 20.43 8.80 -21.70
C ILE A 111 21.21 9.94 -22.38
N THR A 112 20.68 10.41 -23.50
CA THR A 112 21.19 11.59 -24.22
C THR A 112 20.50 12.87 -23.77
N SER A 113 21.08 14.03 -24.10
CA SER A 113 20.50 15.34 -23.80
C SER A 113 19.07 15.55 -24.33
N ASP A 114 18.69 14.89 -25.42
CA ASP A 114 17.31 14.87 -25.97
C ASP A 114 16.39 13.84 -25.28
N HIS A 115 16.79 13.36 -24.11
CA HIS A 115 16.05 12.44 -23.25
C HIS A 115 15.75 11.07 -23.88
N GLN A 116 16.58 10.64 -24.83
CA GLN A 116 16.43 9.33 -25.46
C GLN A 116 17.37 8.30 -24.81
N ARG A 117 16.88 7.09 -24.54
CA ARG A 117 17.67 6.00 -23.99
C ARG A 117 18.47 5.31 -25.09
N ARG A 118 19.73 4.99 -24.78
CA ARG A 118 20.67 4.28 -25.66
C ARG A 118 21.22 3.06 -24.94
N LEU A 119 21.22 1.92 -25.63
CA LEU A 119 21.71 0.65 -25.11
C LEU A 119 22.96 0.24 -25.90
N PHE A 120 24.05 -0.11 -25.21
CA PHE A 120 25.31 -0.50 -25.86
C PHE A 120 25.30 -1.96 -26.28
N CYS A 121 25.77 -2.25 -27.50
CA CYS A 121 25.96 -3.62 -27.98
C CYS A 121 27.37 -4.15 -27.64
N ALA A 122 27.56 -5.47 -27.71
CA ALA A 122 28.83 -6.12 -27.36
C ALA A 122 30.03 -5.65 -28.19
N ASN A 123 29.79 -5.31 -29.46
CA ASN A 123 30.82 -4.83 -30.40
C ASN A 123 31.02 -3.30 -30.35
N ALA A 124 30.47 -2.60 -29.35
CA ALA A 124 30.79 -1.21 -29.10
C ALA A 124 32.28 -1.04 -28.84
N THR A 125 32.88 0.01 -29.40
CA THR A 125 34.28 0.40 -29.21
C THR A 125 34.35 1.88 -28.84
N ALA A 126 35.50 2.35 -28.35
CA ALA A 126 35.70 3.76 -28.01
C ALA A 126 35.47 4.72 -29.21
N ASN A 127 35.69 4.26 -30.44
CA ASN A 127 35.55 5.06 -31.67
C ASN A 127 34.24 4.82 -32.42
N ASN A 128 33.52 3.73 -32.10
CA ASN A 128 32.25 3.39 -32.72
C ASN A 128 31.37 2.69 -31.68
N GLN A 129 30.39 3.41 -31.18
CA GLN A 129 29.68 3.03 -29.97
C GLN A 129 28.61 1.96 -30.15
N GLN A 130 28.22 1.63 -31.40
CA GLN A 130 27.32 0.52 -31.73
C GLN A 130 26.14 0.40 -30.75
N ILE A 131 25.23 1.37 -30.83
CA ILE A 131 24.14 1.57 -29.87
C ILE A 131 22.78 1.27 -30.50
N ILE A 132 21.82 0.90 -29.66
CA ILE A 132 20.40 0.81 -30.01
C ILE A 132 19.65 1.96 -29.34
N GLY A 133 18.91 2.74 -30.13
CA GLY A 133 17.92 3.70 -29.61
C GLY A 133 16.69 2.96 -29.10
N LEU A 134 16.43 3.03 -27.80
CA LEU A 134 15.37 2.24 -27.18
C LEU A 134 13.98 2.71 -27.64
N GLU A 135 13.75 4.01 -27.71
CA GLU A 135 12.46 4.57 -28.15
C GLU A 135 12.14 4.17 -29.59
N ASP A 136 13.14 4.18 -30.47
CA ASP A 136 12.95 3.77 -31.87
C ASP A 136 12.79 2.26 -32.02
N LEU A 137 13.45 1.47 -31.17
CA LEU A 137 13.19 0.04 -31.05
C LEU A 137 11.73 -0.21 -30.64
N LEU A 138 11.27 0.44 -29.57
CA LEU A 138 9.88 0.31 -29.11
C LEU A 138 8.87 0.75 -30.17
N ALA A 139 9.17 1.83 -30.90
CA ALA A 139 8.39 2.30 -32.04
C ALA A 139 8.36 1.29 -33.20
N MET A 140 9.49 0.64 -33.50
CA MET A 140 9.57 -0.42 -34.50
C MET A 140 8.75 -1.65 -34.08
N LEU A 141 8.86 -2.07 -32.82
CA LEU A 141 8.10 -3.22 -32.27
C LEU A 141 6.58 -2.99 -32.30
N ARG A 142 6.11 -1.76 -32.08
CA ARG A 142 4.67 -1.45 -32.19
C ARG A 142 4.19 -1.16 -33.62
N SER A 143 5.10 -1.11 -34.60
CA SER A 143 4.75 -0.88 -36.01
C SER A 143 4.07 -2.08 -36.66
N LYS A 144 3.53 -1.91 -37.88
CA LYS A 144 2.95 -3.01 -38.68
C LYS A 144 3.88 -4.23 -38.86
N THR A 145 5.19 -4.04 -38.77
CA THR A 145 6.19 -5.11 -38.87
C THR A 145 6.00 -6.17 -37.77
N CYS A 146 5.69 -5.73 -36.54
CA CYS A 146 5.55 -6.56 -35.35
C CYS A 146 4.15 -6.44 -34.73
N GLY A 147 3.21 -5.75 -35.38
CA GLY A 147 1.85 -5.49 -34.89
C GLY A 147 0.92 -6.70 -34.74
N ARG A 148 1.42 -7.92 -35.02
CA ARG A 148 0.79 -9.19 -34.66
C ARG A 148 0.90 -9.48 -33.16
N PHE A 149 1.99 -9.04 -32.53
CA PHE A 149 2.17 -9.07 -31.09
C PHE A 149 1.33 -7.94 -30.48
N LYS A 150 0.05 -8.25 -30.22
CA LYS A 150 -0.92 -7.30 -29.65
C LYS A 150 -0.55 -6.88 -28.24
N HIS A 151 0.16 -7.74 -27.52
CA HIS A 151 0.69 -7.45 -26.20
C HIS A 151 2.22 -7.49 -26.25
N GLN A 152 2.88 -6.46 -25.71
CA GLN A 152 4.33 -6.36 -25.69
C GLN A 152 4.76 -5.96 -24.28
N ILE A 153 5.57 -6.81 -23.65
CA ILE A 153 6.06 -6.62 -22.28
C ILE A 153 7.58 -6.59 -22.33
N GLY A 154 8.19 -5.56 -21.75
CA GLY A 154 9.63 -5.39 -21.71
C GLY A 154 10.18 -5.22 -20.29
N VAL A 155 11.39 -5.73 -20.07
CA VAL A 155 12.19 -5.54 -18.85
C VAL A 155 13.60 -5.13 -19.29
N ILE A 156 14.00 -3.91 -18.98
CA ILE A 156 15.30 -3.35 -19.36
C ILE A 156 16.10 -3.06 -18.08
N ASP A 157 17.12 -3.87 -17.82
CA ASP A 157 18.08 -3.66 -16.74
C ASP A 157 19.35 -3.00 -17.29
N ALA A 158 19.27 -1.67 -17.39
CA ALA A 158 20.36 -0.82 -17.86
C ALA A 158 20.33 0.53 -17.14
N CYS A 159 21.50 1.15 -17.00
CA CYS A 159 21.63 2.51 -16.47
C CYS A 159 20.96 3.54 -17.37
N ALA A 160 20.66 4.70 -16.79
CA ALA A 160 20.01 5.82 -17.46
C ALA A 160 20.73 7.16 -17.16
N ASN A 161 22.01 7.10 -16.79
CA ASN A 161 22.82 8.28 -16.53
C ASN A 161 23.16 9.03 -17.84
N TYR A 162 23.38 10.34 -17.74
CA TYR A 162 23.65 11.19 -18.89
C TYR A 162 24.99 10.86 -19.53
N PHE A 163 25.00 10.69 -20.85
CA PHE A 163 26.19 10.37 -21.62
C PHE A 163 27.24 11.50 -21.57
N GLU A 164 26.78 12.75 -21.54
CA GLU A 164 27.64 13.95 -21.50
C GLU A 164 28.47 14.04 -20.20
N GLU A 165 27.96 13.45 -19.12
CA GLU A 165 28.64 13.37 -17.82
C GLU A 165 29.77 12.31 -17.81
N MET A 166 29.85 11.42 -18.82
CA MET A 166 30.91 10.41 -18.93
C MET A 166 32.26 10.95 -19.49
N HIS A 167 32.43 12.27 -19.62
CA HIS A 167 33.67 12.95 -20.06
C HIS A 167 34.30 12.43 -21.39
N SER A 168 33.48 11.93 -22.31
CA SER A 168 33.96 11.48 -23.63
C SER A 168 33.63 12.52 -24.72
N LYS A 169 34.59 12.85 -25.59
CA LYS A 169 34.43 13.83 -26.70
C LYS A 169 33.75 13.24 -27.95
N VAL A 170 32.96 12.17 -27.82
CA VAL A 170 32.47 11.37 -28.96
C VAL A 170 30.98 11.61 -29.18
N SER A 171 30.56 11.83 -30.43
CA SER A 171 29.15 11.91 -30.83
C SER A 171 28.55 10.50 -30.91
N LEU A 172 27.41 10.30 -30.25
CA LEU A 172 26.64 9.06 -30.34
C LEU A 172 26.06 8.90 -31.75
N ALA A 173 26.14 7.69 -32.30
CA ALA A 173 25.60 7.36 -33.61
C ALA A 173 24.07 7.50 -33.65
N GLU A 174 23.51 7.80 -34.83
CA GLU A 174 22.05 7.81 -35.03
C GLU A 174 21.43 6.42 -34.82
N SER A 175 20.14 6.41 -34.48
CA SER A 175 19.40 5.19 -34.18
C SER A 175 19.31 4.25 -35.37
N SER A 176 19.37 2.95 -35.10
CA SER A 176 19.37 1.89 -36.12
C SER A 176 17.98 1.50 -36.61
N PHE A 177 16.93 2.07 -36.02
CA PHE A 177 15.55 1.81 -36.39
C PHE A 177 14.85 3.10 -36.82
N SER A 178 14.11 3.04 -37.92
CA SER A 178 13.26 4.17 -38.35
C SER A 178 11.89 4.09 -37.69
N ARG A 179 11.41 5.22 -37.14
CA ARG A 179 10.04 5.32 -36.65
C ARG A 179 9.05 5.09 -37.79
N ARG A 180 8.05 4.24 -37.55
CA ARG A 180 6.98 3.89 -38.49
C ARG A 180 5.62 4.07 -37.82
N GLU A 181 4.56 4.18 -38.62
CA GLU A 181 3.20 4.24 -38.06
C GLU A 181 2.90 3.01 -37.20
N PRO A 182 2.33 3.21 -35.99
CA PRO A 182 1.94 2.12 -35.12
C PRO A 182 0.85 1.26 -35.77
N ALA A 183 0.85 -0.03 -35.48
CA ALA A 183 -0.25 -0.90 -35.84
C ALA A 183 -1.44 -0.68 -34.90
N GLY A 184 -2.65 -0.76 -35.43
CA GLY A 184 -3.87 -0.71 -34.61
C GLY A 184 -3.91 -1.84 -33.58
N ASP A 185 -4.40 -1.51 -32.38
CA ASP A 185 -4.69 -2.41 -31.26
C ASP A 185 -3.47 -3.02 -30.53
N VAL A 186 -2.28 -2.43 -30.68
CA VAL A 186 -1.08 -2.85 -29.91
C VAL A 186 -1.06 -2.18 -28.53
N ARG A 187 -0.76 -2.97 -27.49
CA ARG A 187 -0.48 -2.53 -26.12
C ARG A 187 0.95 -2.88 -25.76
N GLN A 188 1.72 -1.91 -25.30
CA GLN A 188 3.13 -2.06 -24.95
C GLN A 188 3.38 -1.53 -23.53
N PHE A 189 4.06 -2.31 -22.71
CA PHE A 189 4.46 -1.98 -21.35
C PHE A 189 5.92 -2.37 -21.14
N VAL A 190 6.74 -1.47 -20.62
CA VAL A 190 8.19 -1.72 -20.45
C VAL A 190 8.64 -1.22 -19.10
N LEU A 191 9.22 -2.10 -18.28
CA LEU A 191 9.86 -1.75 -17.01
C LEU A 191 11.33 -1.38 -17.25
N TYR A 192 11.74 -0.28 -16.67
CA TYR A 192 13.13 0.17 -16.64
C TYR A 192 13.70 0.00 -15.24
N GLY A 193 14.91 -0.54 -15.16
CA GLY A 193 15.61 -0.74 -13.90
C GLY A 193 15.98 0.55 -13.20
N ALA A 194 16.14 1.65 -13.93
CA ALA A 194 16.55 2.95 -13.39
C ALA A 194 15.76 4.11 -14.01
N ALA A 195 15.37 5.08 -13.17
CA ALA A 195 14.77 6.33 -13.61
C ALA A 195 15.80 7.16 -14.37
N THR A 196 15.32 8.13 -15.15
CA THR A 196 16.21 9.01 -15.92
C THR A 196 17.25 9.67 -15.01
N GLY A 197 18.51 9.60 -15.39
CA GLY A 197 19.63 10.14 -14.63
C GLY A 197 20.20 9.22 -13.55
N GLU A 198 19.61 8.05 -13.29
CA GLU A 198 20.08 7.09 -12.27
C GLU A 198 20.96 5.96 -12.86
N LEU A 199 21.71 5.30 -11.98
CA LEU A 199 22.46 4.08 -12.28
C LEU A 199 21.66 2.83 -11.89
N ALA A 200 21.67 1.81 -12.74
CA ALA A 200 21.19 0.48 -12.38
C ALA A 200 22.31 -0.28 -11.64
N ARG A 201 22.00 -0.85 -10.48
CA ARG A 201 22.98 -1.54 -9.64
C ARG A 201 23.17 -2.98 -10.09
N ASN A 202 24.42 -3.40 -10.20
CA ASN A 202 24.81 -4.79 -10.36
C ASN A 202 25.44 -5.31 -9.06
N ASP A 203 25.00 -6.47 -8.58
CA ASP A 203 25.60 -7.17 -7.45
C ASP A 203 26.74 -8.05 -7.95
N THR A 204 27.98 -7.63 -7.68
CA THR A 204 29.19 -8.30 -8.16
C THR A 204 29.47 -9.63 -7.46
N ILE A 205 28.86 -9.89 -6.31
CA ILE A 205 29.01 -11.16 -5.57
C ILE A 205 28.01 -12.18 -6.09
N ARG A 206 26.74 -11.76 -6.26
CA ARG A 206 25.67 -12.61 -6.78
C ARG A 206 25.65 -12.70 -8.31
N LYS A 207 26.40 -11.84 -8.99
CA LYS A 207 26.49 -11.75 -10.46
C LYS A 207 25.10 -11.61 -11.09
N THR A 208 24.38 -10.57 -10.67
CA THR A 208 23.00 -10.28 -11.10
C THR A 208 22.74 -8.79 -11.02
N GLY A 209 21.89 -8.27 -11.91
CA GLY A 209 21.29 -6.95 -11.72
C GLY A 209 20.38 -6.95 -10.49
N ALA A 210 20.46 -5.92 -9.65
CA ALA A 210 19.61 -5.81 -8.47
C ALA A 210 18.12 -5.69 -8.84
N PHE A 211 17.83 -5.10 -10.00
CA PHE A 211 16.47 -4.99 -10.53
C PHE A 211 16.01 -6.29 -11.17
N SER A 212 16.83 -6.91 -12.04
CA SER A 212 16.51 -8.20 -12.64
C SER A 212 16.23 -9.28 -11.59
N GLU A 213 16.99 -9.31 -10.49
CA GLU A 213 16.76 -10.26 -9.38
C GLU A 213 15.34 -10.12 -8.81
N VAL A 214 14.94 -8.90 -8.44
CA VAL A 214 13.64 -8.65 -7.82
C VAL A 214 12.50 -8.94 -8.80
N VAL A 215 12.67 -8.59 -10.07
CA VAL A 215 11.69 -8.89 -11.13
C VAL A 215 11.54 -10.41 -11.28
N LEU A 216 12.65 -11.15 -11.39
CA LEU A 216 12.63 -12.61 -11.53
C LEU A 216 12.03 -13.30 -10.30
N GLU A 217 12.46 -12.93 -9.08
CA GLU A 217 11.88 -13.49 -7.84
C GLU A 217 10.36 -13.25 -7.76
N THR A 218 9.89 -12.11 -8.25
CA THR A 218 8.46 -11.79 -8.27
C THR A 218 7.71 -12.62 -9.32
N LEU A 219 8.28 -12.75 -10.52
CA LEU A 219 7.71 -13.51 -11.63
C LEU A 219 7.70 -15.02 -11.39
N GLU A 220 8.70 -15.56 -10.69
CA GLU A 220 8.79 -16.99 -10.34
C GLU A 220 7.71 -17.41 -9.33
N ARG A 221 7.28 -16.48 -8.46
CA ARG A 221 6.21 -16.71 -7.48
C ARG A 221 4.81 -16.55 -8.05
N ASP A 222 4.65 -15.84 -9.15
CA ASP A 222 3.36 -15.65 -9.80
C ASP A 222 2.96 -16.91 -10.58
N LEU A 223 1.74 -17.39 -10.38
CA LEU A 223 1.20 -18.57 -11.06
C LEU A 223 0.33 -18.21 -12.28
N CYS A 224 -0.05 -16.95 -12.46
CA CYS A 224 -0.93 -16.53 -13.55
C CYS A 224 -0.18 -16.29 -14.88
N TRP A 225 -0.92 -16.38 -16.01
CA TRP A 225 -0.40 -16.05 -17.34
C TRP A 225 -1.49 -15.36 -18.18
N PRO A 226 -1.19 -14.24 -18.87
CA PRO A 226 0.05 -13.47 -18.77
C PRO A 226 0.25 -12.89 -17.34
N PRO A 227 1.50 -12.62 -16.91
CA PRO A 227 1.77 -12.11 -15.57
C PRO A 227 1.00 -10.81 -15.26
N ASP A 228 0.61 -10.60 -14.00
CA ASP A 228 0.02 -9.33 -13.56
C ASP A 228 1.10 -8.24 -13.54
N ILE A 229 1.18 -7.48 -14.62
CA ILE A 229 2.21 -6.45 -14.82
C ILE A 229 2.01 -5.24 -13.90
N ASP A 230 0.75 -4.88 -13.59
CA ASP A 230 0.43 -3.82 -12.64
C ASP A 230 0.90 -4.23 -11.23
N GLY A 231 0.62 -5.48 -10.83
CA GLY A 231 1.08 -6.08 -9.58
C GLY A 231 2.60 -6.26 -9.51
N LEU A 232 3.24 -6.67 -10.61
CA LEU A 232 4.69 -6.80 -10.74
C LEU A 232 5.39 -5.46 -10.47
N TYR A 233 4.96 -4.38 -11.14
CA TYR A 233 5.54 -3.06 -10.93
C TYR A 233 5.42 -2.62 -9.47
N LYS A 234 4.24 -2.78 -8.84
CA LYS A 234 4.02 -2.41 -7.43
C LYS A 234 4.98 -3.14 -6.49
N LYS A 235 5.13 -4.47 -6.66
CA LYS A 235 6.05 -5.29 -5.84
C LYS A 235 7.51 -4.87 -6.03
N VAL A 236 7.92 -4.66 -7.28
CA VAL A 236 9.27 -4.21 -7.61
C VAL A 236 9.53 -2.80 -7.02
N LYS A 237 8.64 -1.83 -7.24
CA LYS A 237 8.75 -0.48 -6.67
C LYS A 237 8.87 -0.49 -5.14
N ASN A 238 8.04 -1.29 -4.46
CA ASN A 238 8.07 -1.42 -3.01
C ASN A 238 9.41 -1.95 -2.49
N HIS A 239 10.03 -2.91 -3.19
CA HIS A 239 11.35 -3.43 -2.83
C HIS A 239 12.44 -2.35 -2.87
N PHE A 240 12.39 -1.44 -3.84
CA PHE A 240 13.38 -0.38 -4.00
C PHE A 240 13.13 0.85 -3.11
N ASN A 241 11.91 1.04 -2.60
CA ASN A 241 11.53 2.16 -1.74
C ASN A 241 11.75 1.95 -0.22
N CYS A 242 12.37 0.86 0.22
CA CYS A 242 12.59 0.60 1.66
C CYS A 242 13.54 1.65 2.34
N PRO A 243 13.13 2.32 3.43
CA PRO A 243 13.85 3.46 4.04
C PRO A 243 15.27 3.22 4.60
N ASN A 244 15.71 1.97 4.72
CA ASN A 244 16.99 1.60 5.35
C ASN A 244 18.16 1.41 4.36
N ARG A 245 18.06 1.90 3.11
CA ARG A 245 19.15 1.80 2.12
C ARG A 245 19.91 3.11 1.96
N ASP A 246 21.22 2.98 1.74
CA ASP A 246 22.18 4.07 1.61
C ASP A 246 21.72 5.12 0.57
N VAL A 247 21.57 6.38 1.01
CA VAL A 247 21.03 7.51 0.23
C VAL A 247 21.85 7.80 -1.03
N LYS A 248 23.12 7.38 -1.06
CA LYS A 248 24.04 7.59 -2.19
C LYS A 248 23.89 6.58 -3.35
N ALA A 249 23.02 5.58 -3.21
CA ALA A 249 22.89 4.44 -4.14
C ALA A 249 21.43 4.14 -4.52
N ARG A 250 20.61 5.18 -4.66
CA ARG A 250 19.18 5.05 -4.97
C ARG A 250 18.99 4.67 -6.45
N GLN A 251 18.25 3.59 -6.67
CA GLN A 251 17.80 3.11 -7.98
C GLN A 251 16.27 3.02 -7.89
N THR A 252 15.58 3.64 -8.84
CA THR A 252 14.13 3.77 -8.86
C THR A 252 13.59 3.13 -10.13
N PRO A 253 12.95 1.94 -10.03
CA PRO A 253 12.29 1.33 -11.16
C PRO A 253 11.11 2.19 -11.64
N VAL A 254 11.00 2.37 -12.96
CA VAL A 254 9.92 3.13 -13.62
C VAL A 254 9.35 2.31 -14.78
N TYR A 255 8.20 2.71 -15.34
CA TYR A 255 7.67 2.04 -16.53
C TYR A 255 7.23 2.99 -17.63
N PHE A 256 7.27 2.49 -18.87
CA PHE A 256 6.71 3.08 -20.07
C PHE A 256 5.46 2.31 -20.48
N GLN A 257 4.41 3.01 -20.88
CA GLN A 257 3.18 2.41 -21.39
C GLN A 257 2.72 3.09 -22.70
N TRP A 258 2.14 2.28 -23.59
CA TRP A 258 1.51 2.71 -24.84
C TRP A 258 0.26 1.86 -25.15
N GLN A 259 -0.81 2.51 -25.62
CA GLN A 259 -2.05 1.88 -26.06
C GLN A 259 -2.68 2.66 -27.23
N TRP A 260 -3.33 1.97 -28.18
CA TRP A 260 -4.13 2.57 -29.27
C TRP A 260 -5.64 2.51 -28.95
N PRO A 261 -6.51 3.47 -29.37
CA PRO A 261 -6.26 4.72 -30.08
C PRO A 261 -6.05 5.94 -29.16
N ASP A 262 -6.17 5.75 -27.85
CA ASP A 262 -6.09 6.81 -26.85
C ASP A 262 -4.65 7.32 -26.66
N GLU A 263 -4.48 8.64 -26.62
CA GLU A 263 -3.22 9.41 -26.58
C GLU A 263 -2.34 9.19 -25.31
N GLY A 264 -2.33 8.00 -24.71
CA GLY A 264 -1.63 7.67 -23.47
C GLY A 264 -0.18 7.20 -23.65
N GLU A 265 0.68 7.95 -24.35
CA GLU A 265 2.13 7.75 -24.27
C GLU A 265 2.66 8.42 -23.01
N GLY A 266 3.24 7.65 -22.09
CA GLY A 266 3.78 8.21 -20.85
C GLY A 266 4.76 7.29 -20.15
N ILE A 267 5.80 7.91 -19.57
CA ILE A 267 6.60 7.29 -18.52
C ILE A 267 5.90 7.62 -17.20
N VAL A 268 5.55 6.60 -16.43
CA VAL A 268 4.96 6.76 -15.10
C VAL A 268 6.02 6.36 -14.08
N GLY A 269 6.40 7.29 -13.21
CA GLY A 269 7.34 7.01 -12.12
C GLY A 269 8.37 8.11 -11.83
N ASP A 270 8.85 8.88 -12.81
CA ASP A 270 9.36 10.26 -12.62
C ASP A 270 9.76 10.91 -13.96
N LEU A 271 9.89 12.24 -13.94
CA LEU A 271 10.30 13.13 -15.02
C LEU A 271 11.83 13.13 -15.28
N PRO A 272 12.28 13.63 -16.45
CA PRO A 272 13.68 13.66 -16.85
C PRO A 272 14.45 14.80 -16.17
N VAL A 273 14.90 14.59 -14.94
CA VAL A 273 15.94 15.42 -14.30
C VAL A 273 17.11 14.51 -13.92
N SER A 274 18.35 15.01 -14.01
CA SER A 274 19.54 14.19 -13.72
C SER A 274 19.53 13.61 -12.31
N GLY A 275 20.16 12.44 -12.09
CA GLY A 275 20.23 11.84 -10.75
C GLY A 275 20.94 12.74 -9.74
N GLN A 276 21.86 13.59 -10.22
CA GLN A 276 22.46 14.67 -9.42
C GLN A 276 21.41 15.70 -8.97
N MET A 277 20.50 16.05 -9.88
CA MET A 277 19.41 16.98 -9.62
C MET A 277 18.37 16.37 -8.67
N GLN A 278 17.98 15.10 -8.83
CA GLN A 278 17.10 14.41 -7.87
C GLN A 278 17.74 14.32 -6.49
N THR A 279 19.04 14.06 -6.42
CA THR A 279 19.80 14.06 -5.16
C THR A 279 19.79 15.45 -4.53
N ALA A 280 20.06 16.50 -5.31
CA ALA A 280 20.03 17.87 -4.83
C ALA A 280 18.63 18.30 -4.35
N VAL A 281 17.57 17.92 -5.08
CA VAL A 281 16.17 18.15 -4.69
C VAL A 281 15.82 17.40 -3.40
N GLY A 282 16.27 16.15 -3.26
CA GLY A 282 16.10 15.34 -2.07
C GLY A 282 16.84 15.91 -0.85
N GLU A 283 18.08 16.39 -1.02
CA GLU A 283 18.85 17.10 0.01
C GLU A 283 18.16 18.39 0.48
N LEU A 284 17.37 19.01 -0.38
CA LEU A 284 16.55 20.18 -0.04
C LEU A 284 15.25 19.84 0.68
N GLY A 285 14.92 18.56 0.83
CA GLY A 285 13.65 18.13 1.41
C GLY A 285 12.45 18.39 0.50
N LEU A 286 12.66 18.57 -0.81
CA LEU A 286 11.60 18.72 -1.82
C LEU A 286 11.43 17.46 -2.67
N ALA A 287 10.38 17.45 -3.51
CA ALA A 287 10.18 16.47 -4.57
C ALA A 287 10.25 17.14 -5.96
N ALA A 288 10.66 16.41 -7.00
CA ALA A 288 10.76 16.95 -8.36
C ALA A 288 9.41 17.47 -8.92
N PRO A 289 8.26 16.79 -8.72
CA PRO A 289 6.94 17.29 -9.15
C PRO A 289 6.56 18.65 -8.54
N GLN A 290 7.00 18.90 -7.31
CA GLN A 290 6.72 20.14 -6.59
C GLN A 290 7.45 21.34 -7.23
N LEU A 291 8.73 21.18 -7.56
CA LEU A 291 9.51 22.21 -8.26
C LEU A 291 9.01 22.41 -9.69
N ARG A 292 8.50 21.36 -10.33
CA ARG A 292 7.82 21.46 -11.62
C ARG A 292 6.60 22.36 -11.55
N LYS A 293 5.71 22.13 -10.57
CA LYS A 293 4.52 22.97 -10.34
C LYS A 293 4.89 24.44 -10.10
N LEU A 294 6.04 24.71 -9.47
CA LEU A 294 6.56 26.08 -9.30
C LEU A 294 7.08 26.63 -10.64
N ALA A 295 7.95 25.90 -11.34
CA ALA A 295 8.49 26.32 -12.64
C ALA A 295 7.37 26.62 -13.65
N LYS A 296 6.35 25.76 -13.72
CA LYS A 296 5.16 25.99 -14.54
C LYS A 296 4.41 27.26 -14.16
N ALA A 297 4.21 27.54 -12.87
CA ALA A 297 3.55 28.77 -12.43
C ALA A 297 4.33 30.04 -12.80
N VAL A 298 5.66 29.94 -12.86
CA VAL A 298 6.52 31.01 -13.37
C VAL A 298 6.39 31.16 -14.88
N LEU A 299 6.33 30.07 -15.64
CA LEU A 299 6.11 30.13 -17.08
C LEU A 299 4.70 30.62 -17.46
N ASP A 300 3.71 30.35 -16.60
CA ASP A 300 2.32 30.81 -16.75
C ASP A 300 2.14 32.30 -16.41
N CYS A 301 3.19 32.99 -15.93
CA CYS A 301 3.17 34.43 -15.69
C CYS A 301 3.06 35.17 -17.04
N PRO A 302 1.96 35.90 -17.31
CA PRO A 302 1.70 36.50 -18.62
C PRO A 302 2.78 37.49 -19.06
N SER A 303 3.42 38.18 -18.10
CA SER A 303 4.49 39.11 -18.43
C SER A 303 5.75 38.35 -18.86
N LEU A 304 6.00 37.14 -18.39
CA LEU A 304 7.18 36.34 -18.72
C LEU A 304 7.10 35.61 -20.06
N ALA A 305 5.91 35.56 -20.69
CA ALA A 305 5.75 35.11 -22.07
C ALA A 305 6.37 36.08 -23.11
N ASP A 306 6.68 37.32 -22.73
CA ASP A 306 7.42 38.27 -23.56
C ASP A 306 8.92 38.23 -23.24
N ASN A 307 9.75 37.81 -24.19
CA ASN A 307 11.22 37.77 -24.07
C ASN A 307 11.81 39.11 -23.58
N LYS A 308 11.18 40.27 -23.86
CA LYS A 308 11.65 41.57 -23.34
C LYS A 308 11.46 41.70 -21.83
N GLN A 309 10.38 41.17 -21.29
CA GLN A 309 10.10 41.18 -19.85
C GLN A 309 10.92 40.12 -19.12
N TRP A 310 11.17 38.96 -19.75
CA TRP A 310 12.14 37.98 -19.25
C TRP A 310 13.53 38.60 -19.06
N GLU A 311 14.01 39.32 -20.08
CA GLU A 311 15.25 40.09 -20.01
C GLU A 311 15.20 41.23 -18.98
N ALA A 312 14.04 41.86 -18.79
CA ALA A 312 13.85 42.87 -17.76
C ALA A 312 13.95 42.27 -16.35
N LEU A 313 13.39 41.07 -16.13
CA LEU A 313 13.54 40.30 -14.90
C LEU A 313 15.01 39.96 -14.67
N HIS A 314 15.66 39.36 -15.66
CA HIS A 314 17.09 39.03 -15.60
C HIS A 314 17.94 40.25 -15.26
N LYS A 315 17.70 41.44 -15.86
CA LYS A 315 18.42 42.68 -15.54
C LYS A 315 18.19 43.21 -14.12
N LYS A 316 17.02 42.95 -13.52
CA LYS A 316 16.68 43.39 -12.16
C LYS A 316 17.23 42.47 -11.08
N LEU A 317 17.65 41.25 -11.43
CA LEU A 317 18.25 40.33 -10.47
C LEU A 317 19.63 40.82 -9.98
N PRO A 318 20.01 40.52 -8.72
CA PRO A 318 21.36 40.74 -8.22
C PRO A 318 22.38 39.84 -8.93
N PRO A 319 23.69 40.19 -8.90
CA PRO A 319 24.73 39.48 -9.65
C PRO A 319 24.81 37.97 -9.34
N SER A 320 24.57 37.58 -8.09
CA SER A 320 24.54 36.18 -7.62
C SER A 320 23.44 35.37 -8.32
N LEU A 321 22.23 35.93 -8.43
CA LEU A 321 21.08 35.26 -9.05
C LEU A 321 21.12 35.32 -10.58
N LYS A 322 21.65 36.41 -11.16
CA LYS A 322 21.83 36.55 -12.62
C LYS A 322 22.68 35.45 -13.23
N ALA A 323 23.71 35.00 -12.53
CA ALA A 323 24.60 33.95 -13.05
C ALA A 323 23.90 32.58 -13.16
N LEU A 324 22.82 32.38 -12.39
CA LEU A 324 22.09 31.12 -12.28
C LEU A 324 20.76 31.14 -13.04
N PHE A 325 20.16 32.32 -13.25
CA PHE A 325 18.85 32.44 -13.88
C PHE A 325 18.91 32.19 -15.41
N PRO A 326 17.92 31.50 -16.00
CA PRO A 326 17.94 31.20 -17.43
C PRO A 326 17.89 32.48 -18.29
N ARG A 327 18.61 32.49 -19.40
CA ARG A 327 18.68 33.68 -20.29
C ARG A 327 17.48 33.84 -21.22
N GLU A 328 16.82 32.75 -21.58
CA GLU A 328 15.71 32.77 -22.55
C GLU A 328 14.52 31.95 -22.00
N ALA A 329 13.30 32.42 -22.28
CA ALA A 329 12.06 31.80 -21.81
C ALA A 329 11.59 30.61 -22.66
N GLU A 330 11.91 30.61 -23.96
CA GLU A 330 11.32 29.72 -24.99
C GLU A 330 12.23 28.56 -25.43
N ALA A 331 13.35 28.30 -24.75
CA ALA A 331 14.15 27.12 -25.06
C ALA A 331 13.32 25.85 -24.80
N ALA A 332 13.57 24.78 -25.57
CA ALA A 332 12.92 23.47 -25.41
C ALA A 332 13.01 22.91 -23.96
N ASP A 333 13.92 23.45 -23.15
CA ASP A 333 14.23 23.04 -21.76
C ASP A 333 13.91 24.13 -20.70
N GLY A 334 13.08 25.14 -21.00
CA GLY A 334 12.81 26.27 -20.09
C GLY A 334 12.29 25.87 -18.70
N GLU A 335 11.49 24.81 -18.62
CA GLU A 335 11.02 24.22 -17.36
C GLU A 335 12.18 23.62 -16.54
N THR A 336 13.06 22.84 -17.18
CA THR A 336 14.25 22.23 -16.55
C THR A 336 15.24 23.28 -16.06
N ALA A 337 15.45 24.34 -16.85
CA ALA A 337 16.34 25.45 -16.49
C ALA A 337 15.84 26.21 -15.25
N LEU A 338 14.52 26.40 -15.13
CA LEU A 338 13.91 26.97 -13.92
C LEU A 338 14.03 26.04 -12.72
N ILE A 339 13.85 24.73 -12.90
CA ILE A 339 14.05 23.75 -11.82
C ILE A 339 15.51 23.80 -11.32
N HIS A 340 16.50 23.85 -12.23
CA HIS A 340 17.93 24.04 -11.90
C HIS A 340 18.20 25.34 -11.13
N PHE A 341 17.59 26.44 -11.58
CA PHE A 341 17.67 27.71 -10.88
C PHE A 341 17.12 27.58 -9.45
N PHE A 342 15.90 27.06 -9.29
CA PHE A 342 15.26 26.95 -7.98
C PHE A 342 16.02 26.05 -7.01
N VAL A 343 16.56 24.92 -7.44
CA VAL A 343 17.42 24.07 -6.57
C VAL A 343 18.66 24.83 -6.10
N SER A 344 19.27 25.61 -7.00
CA SER A 344 20.49 26.36 -6.68
C SER A 344 20.24 27.45 -5.65
N VAL A 345 19.07 28.10 -5.68
CA VAL A 345 18.74 29.22 -4.79
C VAL A 345 17.92 28.79 -3.57
N TRP A 346 17.41 27.55 -3.51
CA TRP A 346 16.47 27.14 -2.46
C TRP A 346 17.04 27.21 -1.04
N LYS A 347 18.34 26.96 -0.86
CA LYS A 347 19.02 27.06 0.44
C LYS A 347 19.21 28.51 0.90
N ASP A 348 19.17 29.47 -0.03
CA ASP A 348 19.36 30.88 0.23
C ASP A 348 18.01 31.60 0.33
N ARG A 349 17.55 31.79 1.57
CA ARG A 349 16.27 32.45 1.84
C ARG A 349 16.27 33.89 1.31
N GLU A 350 17.39 34.61 1.40
CA GLU A 350 17.50 35.97 0.88
C GLU A 350 17.41 35.96 -0.65
N GLY A 351 18.06 35.00 -1.30
CA GLY A 351 17.99 34.82 -2.76
C GLY A 351 16.58 34.61 -3.31
N ILE A 352 15.74 33.81 -2.64
CA ILE A 352 14.33 33.63 -3.04
C ILE A 352 13.54 34.94 -2.88
N GLU A 353 13.72 35.67 -1.78
CA GLU A 353 13.01 36.93 -1.54
C GLU A 353 13.44 38.03 -2.53
N GLU A 354 14.72 38.11 -2.85
CA GLU A 354 15.25 39.02 -3.87
C GLU A 354 14.71 38.70 -5.26
N TRP A 355 14.58 37.41 -5.59
CA TRP A 355 13.96 36.97 -6.84
C TRP A 355 12.46 37.30 -6.89
N LEU A 356 11.70 37.03 -5.82
CA LEU A 356 10.29 37.39 -5.70
C LEU A 356 10.08 38.91 -5.84
N ALA A 357 10.91 39.71 -5.18
CA ALA A 357 10.87 41.16 -5.30
C ALA A 357 11.20 41.66 -6.72
N ALA A 358 12.06 40.95 -7.45
CA ALA A 358 12.33 41.24 -8.86
C ALA A 358 11.12 40.87 -9.75
N LEU A 359 10.52 39.69 -9.53
CA LEU A 359 9.32 39.24 -10.23
C LEU A 359 8.14 40.20 -10.03
N GLN A 360 7.91 40.65 -8.79
CA GLN A 360 6.82 41.59 -8.45
C GLN A 360 6.91 42.92 -9.23
N ARG A 361 8.13 43.34 -9.60
CA ARG A 361 8.38 44.58 -10.35
C ARG A 361 8.18 44.41 -11.86
N VAL A 362 8.09 43.18 -12.35
CA VAL A 362 7.99 42.84 -13.77
C VAL A 362 6.60 42.32 -14.10
N GLU A 363 6.07 41.40 -13.28
CA GLU A 363 4.75 40.82 -13.45
C GLU A 363 3.65 41.83 -13.08
N LYS A 364 2.78 42.12 -14.05
CA LYS A 364 1.67 43.06 -13.90
C LYS A 364 0.40 42.37 -13.41
N ASP A 365 0.22 41.08 -13.70
CA ASP A 365 -0.88 40.29 -13.20
C ASP A 365 -0.64 39.89 -11.74
N ARG A 366 -1.35 40.56 -10.84
CA ARG A 366 -1.27 40.28 -9.40
C ARG A 366 -1.74 38.87 -9.03
N ARG A 367 -2.60 38.23 -9.82
CA ARG A 367 -3.04 36.85 -9.56
C ARG A 367 -1.93 35.86 -9.92
N ALA A 368 -1.27 36.06 -11.05
CA ALA A 368 -0.13 35.23 -11.46
C ALA A 368 1.03 35.35 -10.48
N PHE A 369 1.38 36.58 -10.06
CA PHE A 369 2.39 36.80 -9.01
C PHE A 369 2.03 36.07 -7.71
N ARG A 370 0.77 36.21 -7.25
CA ARG A 370 0.31 35.58 -6.02
C ARG A 370 0.32 34.06 -6.09
N ALA A 371 0.02 33.47 -7.25
CA ALA A 371 0.10 32.03 -7.43
C ALA A 371 1.55 31.48 -7.30
N VAL A 372 2.55 32.26 -7.73
CA VAL A 372 3.97 31.93 -7.52
C VAL A 372 4.36 32.07 -6.05
N GLU A 373 3.96 33.17 -5.41
CA GLU A 373 4.19 33.44 -3.98
C GLU A 373 3.60 32.33 -3.09
N ASP A 374 2.32 32.00 -3.30
CA ASP A 374 1.60 30.95 -2.55
C ASP A 374 2.30 29.58 -2.71
N LYS A 375 2.83 29.25 -3.90
CA LYS A 375 3.60 28.01 -4.12
C LYS A 375 4.92 28.00 -3.37
N ILE A 376 5.65 29.11 -3.34
CA ILE A 376 6.92 29.20 -2.60
C ILE A 376 6.67 29.04 -1.10
N ASP A 377 5.66 29.72 -0.56
CA ASP A 377 5.31 29.65 0.86
C ASP A 377 4.86 28.24 1.26
N TYR A 378 4.15 27.55 0.39
CA TYR A 378 3.80 26.16 0.63
C TYR A 378 4.99 25.22 0.61
N LEU A 379 5.89 25.32 -0.37
CA LEU A 379 7.06 24.46 -0.42
C LEU A 379 7.95 24.63 0.82
N ARG A 380 7.99 25.84 1.39
CA ARG A 380 8.61 26.11 2.70
C ARG A 380 7.88 25.38 3.83
N GLN A 381 6.54 25.43 3.86
CA GLN A 381 5.73 24.72 4.85
C GLN A 381 5.91 23.20 4.75
N VAL A 382 5.83 22.62 3.55
CA VAL A 382 6.03 21.18 3.32
C VAL A 382 7.40 20.73 3.77
N ASN A 383 8.45 21.47 3.42
CA ASN A 383 9.80 21.09 3.81
C ASN A 383 9.96 21.09 5.35
N GLU A 384 9.41 22.10 6.02
CA GLU A 384 9.45 22.16 7.49
C GLU A 384 8.60 21.06 8.14
N VAL A 385 7.43 20.73 7.57
CA VAL A 385 6.59 19.61 8.01
C VAL A 385 7.32 18.28 7.78
N ARG A 386 7.86 18.05 6.59
CA ARG A 386 8.62 16.84 6.22
C ARG A 386 9.79 16.63 7.18
N ARG A 387 10.55 17.67 7.50
CA ARG A 387 11.66 17.63 8.45
C ARG A 387 11.18 17.22 9.85
N ARG A 388 10.07 17.80 10.33
CA ARG A 388 9.51 17.47 11.66
C ARG A 388 8.86 16.09 11.72
N LEU A 389 8.28 15.63 10.61
CA LEU A 389 7.66 14.31 10.49
C LEU A 389 8.69 13.20 10.28
N GLY A 390 9.82 13.48 9.64
CA GLY A 390 10.93 12.53 9.47
C GLY A 390 11.58 12.10 10.79
N GLU A 391 11.35 12.84 11.88
CA GLU A 391 11.75 12.46 13.24
C GLU A 391 10.78 11.45 13.89
N ILE A 392 9.70 11.08 13.19
CA ILE A 392 8.63 10.20 13.67
C ILE A 392 8.55 8.98 12.74
N MET A 393 8.59 7.80 13.34
CA MET A 393 8.34 6.57 12.61
C MET A 393 6.82 6.39 12.46
N ILE A 394 6.29 6.82 11.31
CA ILE A 394 4.89 6.65 10.90
C ILE A 394 4.83 5.51 9.90
N MET A 395 4.01 4.51 10.16
CA MET A 395 3.88 3.33 9.31
C MET A 395 2.92 3.62 8.14
N THR A 396 3.12 2.98 6.98
CA THR A 396 2.42 3.34 5.73
C THR A 396 0.90 3.30 5.84
N ALA A 397 0.34 2.29 6.51
CA ALA A 397 -1.12 2.21 6.68
C ALA A 397 -1.67 3.30 7.59
N GLU A 398 -0.98 3.59 8.70
CA GLU A 398 -1.33 4.67 9.62
C GLU A 398 -1.18 6.04 8.93
N LEU A 399 -0.15 6.21 8.10
CA LEU A 399 0.04 7.40 7.26
C LEU A 399 -1.13 7.61 6.30
N ARG A 400 -1.56 6.56 5.58
CA ARG A 400 -2.73 6.59 4.69
C ARG A 400 -4.01 6.91 5.45
N GLN A 401 -4.18 6.35 6.63
CA GLN A 401 -5.35 6.59 7.48
C GLN A 401 -5.41 8.05 7.91
N LEU A 402 -4.32 8.60 8.44
CA LEU A 402 -4.24 10.00 8.85
C LEU A 402 -4.47 10.93 7.65
N TYR A 403 -3.91 10.60 6.50
CA TYR A 403 -4.09 11.33 5.24
C TYR A 403 -5.57 11.35 4.78
N ARG A 404 -6.23 10.18 4.70
CA ARG A 404 -7.63 10.10 4.26
C ARG A 404 -8.58 10.84 5.20
N HIS A 405 -8.35 10.78 6.51
CA HIS A 405 -9.16 11.54 7.47
C HIS A 405 -9.00 13.06 7.32
N SER A 406 -7.83 13.51 6.88
CA SER A 406 -7.55 14.92 6.61
C SER A 406 -8.05 15.40 5.25
N ALA A 407 -8.41 14.49 4.35
CA ALA A 407 -8.99 14.86 3.07
C ALA A 407 -10.40 15.48 3.28
N PRO A 408 -10.82 16.43 2.42
CA PRO A 408 -12.17 16.97 2.45
C PRO A 408 -13.24 15.89 2.27
N ASP A 409 -12.96 14.93 1.39
CA ASP A 409 -13.74 13.71 1.19
C ASP A 409 -12.80 12.50 1.23
N PRO A 410 -12.87 11.67 2.30
CA PRO A 410 -12.02 10.48 2.43
C PRO A 410 -12.20 9.46 1.30
N GLN A 411 -13.35 9.39 0.64
CA GLN A 411 -13.63 8.43 -0.43
C GLN A 411 -13.05 8.86 -1.78
N LEU A 412 -12.87 10.17 -1.98
CA LEU A 412 -12.34 10.75 -3.22
C LEU A 412 -10.85 11.15 -3.08
N ALA A 413 -10.24 10.89 -1.93
CA ALA A 413 -8.82 11.16 -1.71
C ALA A 413 -7.96 10.29 -2.65
N PRO A 414 -7.04 10.88 -3.45
CA PRO A 414 -6.12 10.11 -4.29
C PRO A 414 -5.29 9.13 -3.47
N GLU A 415 -4.94 7.98 -4.04
CA GLU A 415 -4.04 7.04 -3.36
C GLU A 415 -2.68 7.69 -3.08
N ALA A 416 -2.12 7.40 -1.91
CA ALA A 416 -0.80 7.89 -1.48
C ALA A 416 -0.06 6.77 -0.74
N ASP A 417 1.14 6.43 -1.22
CA ASP A 417 1.93 5.31 -0.69
C ASP A 417 3.04 5.74 0.27
N ASP A 418 3.38 7.03 0.28
CA ASP A 418 4.45 7.59 1.09
C ASP A 418 4.14 9.03 1.54
N LEU A 419 4.97 9.55 2.44
CA LEU A 419 4.77 10.87 3.04
C LEU A 419 4.84 11.98 1.99
N ASP A 420 5.67 11.83 0.96
CA ASP A 420 5.86 12.86 -0.05
C ASP A 420 4.59 12.97 -0.93
N GLN A 421 4.00 11.83 -1.31
CA GLN A 421 2.70 11.77 -2.00
C GLN A 421 1.56 12.31 -1.14
N VAL A 422 1.53 11.98 0.17
CA VAL A 422 0.53 12.52 1.09
C VAL A 422 0.62 14.04 1.16
N LEU A 423 1.81 14.59 1.38
CA LEU A 423 2.02 16.03 1.47
C LEU A 423 1.64 16.70 0.14
N GLU A 424 2.04 16.12 -1.00
CA GLU A 424 1.67 16.62 -2.33
C GLU A 424 0.15 16.60 -2.57
N ASN A 425 -0.54 15.50 -2.25
CA ASN A 425 -1.99 15.42 -2.47
C ASN A 425 -2.75 16.43 -1.58
N LEU A 426 -2.32 16.60 -0.33
CA LEU A 426 -2.93 17.56 0.59
C LEU A 426 -2.75 19.03 0.13
N TRP A 427 -1.77 19.31 -0.74
CA TRP A 427 -1.61 20.62 -1.38
C TRP A 427 -2.76 20.95 -2.33
N ASP A 428 -3.06 19.99 -3.21
CA ASP A 428 -3.94 20.20 -4.35
C ASP A 428 -5.41 20.17 -3.90
N MET A 429 -5.67 19.74 -2.67
CA MET A 429 -6.99 19.69 -2.06
C MET A 429 -7.46 21.07 -1.60
N THR A 430 -8.66 21.45 -2.02
CA THR A 430 -9.35 22.63 -1.48
C THR A 430 -9.69 22.43 -0.01
N SER A 431 -9.54 23.47 0.81
CA SER A 431 -9.97 23.48 2.21
C SER A 431 -11.43 23.05 2.36
N ARG A 432 -11.76 22.36 3.47
CA ARG A 432 -13.15 22.02 3.78
C ARG A 432 -13.99 23.30 3.81
N THR A 433 -15.01 23.32 2.94
CA THR A 433 -15.73 24.51 2.48
C THR A 433 -16.58 25.20 3.55
N ASP A 434 -16.70 24.62 4.75
CA ASP A 434 -17.46 25.18 5.87
C ASP A 434 -16.60 26.01 6.84
N ARG A 435 -15.28 25.80 6.91
CA ARG A 435 -14.42 26.40 7.97
C ARG A 435 -13.06 26.92 7.49
N GLY A 436 -12.68 26.72 6.23
CA GLY A 436 -11.40 27.20 5.70
C GLY A 436 -10.17 26.53 6.34
N ILE A 437 -10.34 25.30 6.83
CA ILE A 437 -9.29 24.47 7.41
C ILE A 437 -8.51 23.80 6.27
N SER A 438 -7.20 24.02 6.23
CA SER A 438 -6.31 23.37 5.27
C SER A 438 -6.14 21.87 5.61
N PRO A 439 -6.28 20.95 4.64
CA PRO A 439 -6.03 19.52 4.83
C PRO A 439 -4.63 19.23 5.39
N LEU A 440 -3.61 20.00 4.99
CA LEU A 440 -2.26 19.88 5.52
C LEU A 440 -2.19 20.19 7.02
N LEU A 441 -2.82 21.28 7.46
CA LEU A 441 -2.85 21.67 8.87
C LEU A 441 -3.58 20.65 9.73
N GLU A 442 -4.70 20.13 9.21
CA GLU A 442 -5.46 19.07 9.86
C GLU A 442 -4.62 17.80 10.00
N PHE A 443 -3.95 17.37 8.92
CA PHE A 443 -3.06 16.20 8.92
C PHE A 443 -1.97 16.32 9.97
N VAL A 444 -1.27 17.46 10.02
CA VAL A 444 -0.20 17.67 10.99
C VAL A 444 -0.73 17.68 12.43
N GLU A 445 -1.89 18.27 12.70
CA GLU A 445 -2.50 18.25 14.04
C GLU A 445 -2.98 16.84 14.43
N ARG A 446 -3.50 16.04 13.50
CA ARG A 446 -3.85 14.63 13.75
C ARG A 446 -2.62 13.81 14.12
N VAL A 447 -1.52 13.94 13.35
CA VAL A 447 -0.23 13.30 13.69
C VAL A 447 0.27 13.79 15.06
N ALA A 448 0.18 15.10 15.34
CA ALA A 448 0.61 15.68 16.61
C ALA A 448 -0.10 15.04 17.81
N ARG A 449 -1.42 14.85 17.71
CA ARG A 449 -2.22 14.20 18.76
C ARG A 449 -1.88 12.72 18.88
N ARG A 450 -1.83 12.01 17.75
CA ARG A 450 -1.62 10.55 17.69
C ARG A 450 -0.32 10.10 18.33
N TYR A 451 0.78 10.84 18.08
CA TYR A 451 2.11 10.53 18.60
C TYR A 451 2.54 11.41 19.78
N ASN A 452 1.62 12.20 20.34
CA ASN A 452 1.89 13.13 21.45
C ASN A 452 3.10 14.04 21.20
N ARG A 453 3.09 14.75 20.06
CA ARG A 453 4.18 15.61 19.56
C ARG A 453 3.80 17.09 19.66
N PRO A 454 4.10 17.76 20.79
CA PRO A 454 3.71 19.16 21.00
C PRO A 454 4.38 20.13 20.00
N ASN A 455 5.59 19.80 19.53
CA ASN A 455 6.32 20.56 18.50
C ASN A 455 5.58 20.65 17.16
N LEU A 456 4.75 19.66 16.81
CA LEU A 456 3.89 19.71 15.62
C LEU A 456 2.66 20.58 15.85
N SER A 457 2.00 20.46 17.01
CA SER A 457 0.84 21.32 17.32
C SER A 457 1.25 22.80 17.45
N ASP A 458 2.46 23.09 17.95
CA ASP A 458 3.00 24.45 17.98
C ASP A 458 3.31 24.98 16.58
N TRP A 459 3.73 24.12 15.65
CA TRP A 459 3.87 24.52 14.25
C TRP A 459 2.53 24.90 13.63
N VAL A 460 1.47 24.10 13.85
CA VAL A 460 0.10 24.41 13.39
C VAL A 460 -0.38 25.75 13.93
N LYS A 461 -0.09 26.06 15.20
CA LYS A 461 -0.43 27.37 15.81
C LYS A 461 0.24 28.55 15.12
N ASN A 462 1.47 28.37 14.62
CA ASN A 462 2.25 29.42 13.97
C ASN A 462 1.92 29.54 12.47
N ALA A 463 1.52 28.44 11.83
CA ALA A 463 1.23 28.38 10.40
C ALA A 463 -0.19 28.86 10.04
N ALA A 464 -1.08 29.04 11.02
CA ALA A 464 -2.48 29.38 10.81
C ALA A 464 -2.97 30.53 11.71
N SER A 465 -4.10 31.15 11.35
CA SER A 465 -4.70 32.18 12.21
C SER A 465 -5.24 31.58 13.52
N PRO A 466 -5.30 32.35 14.62
CA PRO A 466 -5.86 31.87 15.89
C PRO A 466 -7.27 31.28 15.76
N GLN A 467 -8.09 31.85 14.86
CA GLN A 467 -9.44 31.36 14.59
C GLN A 467 -9.42 29.99 13.91
N GLN A 468 -8.61 29.80 12.85
CA GLN A 468 -8.47 28.50 12.18
C GLN A 468 -7.97 27.41 13.13
N VAL A 469 -7.04 27.74 14.03
CA VAL A 469 -6.53 26.80 15.04
C VAL A 469 -7.63 26.41 16.02
N ALA A 470 -8.43 27.37 16.49
CA ALA A 470 -9.55 27.11 17.39
C ALA A 470 -10.61 26.21 16.71
N ASP A 471 -10.95 26.51 15.45
CA ASP A 471 -11.93 25.75 14.67
C ASP A 471 -11.47 24.32 14.40
N LEU A 472 -10.20 24.14 14.02
CA LEU A 472 -9.58 22.82 13.83
C LEU A 472 -9.58 22.01 15.13
N LYS A 473 -9.15 22.61 16.25
CA LYS A 473 -9.09 21.90 17.53
C LYS A 473 -10.48 21.54 18.05
N GLY A 474 -11.46 22.43 17.87
CA GLY A 474 -12.85 22.18 18.20
C GLY A 474 -13.46 21.07 17.35
N TYR A 475 -13.19 21.09 16.03
CA TYR A 475 -13.61 20.04 15.10
C TYR A 475 -13.10 18.67 15.53
N LEU A 476 -11.78 18.51 15.69
CA LEU A 476 -11.19 17.22 16.04
C LEU A 476 -11.66 16.72 17.42
N LYS A 477 -11.89 17.62 18.39
CA LYS A 477 -12.44 17.25 19.69
C LYS A 477 -13.90 16.77 19.58
N GLN A 478 -14.70 17.41 18.74
CA GLN A 478 -16.08 16.99 18.50
C GLN A 478 -16.12 15.63 17.76
N GLU A 479 -15.22 15.42 16.81
CA GLU A 479 -15.04 14.15 16.10
C GLU A 479 -14.68 13.01 17.06
N GLU A 480 -13.72 13.21 17.97
CA GLU A 480 -13.38 12.23 19.01
C GLU A 480 -14.57 11.89 19.92
N VAL A 481 -15.35 12.89 20.34
CA VAL A 481 -16.55 12.70 21.16
C VAL A 481 -17.65 11.96 20.39
N ASN A 482 -17.84 12.28 19.10
CA ASN A 482 -18.82 11.61 18.25
C ASN A 482 -18.42 10.16 17.96
N ALA A 483 -17.15 9.90 17.65
CA ALA A 483 -16.61 8.56 17.42
C ALA A 483 -16.74 7.66 18.66
N ALA A 484 -16.51 8.22 19.86
CA ALA A 484 -16.71 7.49 21.12
C ALA A 484 -18.19 7.18 21.43
N ALA A 485 -19.14 7.96 20.87
CA ALA A 485 -20.57 7.73 21.04
C ALA A 485 -21.17 6.74 20.03
N VAL A 486 -20.41 6.40 18.99
CA VAL A 486 -20.86 5.58 17.86
C VAL A 486 -20.17 4.22 17.93
N ARG A 487 -20.98 3.16 17.96
CA ARG A 487 -20.49 1.76 17.95
C ARG A 487 -20.66 1.16 16.57
N GLU A 488 -19.61 0.54 16.09
CA GLU A 488 -19.62 -0.27 14.88
C GLU A 488 -19.25 -1.70 15.26
N TYR A 489 -19.80 -2.69 14.55
CA TYR A 489 -19.65 -4.08 14.93
C TYR A 489 -19.06 -4.88 13.78
N LEU A 490 -17.98 -5.61 14.06
CA LEU A 490 -17.42 -6.59 13.17
C LEU A 490 -17.76 -7.98 13.71
N LEU A 491 -18.64 -8.69 13.02
CA LEU A 491 -18.95 -10.08 13.32
C LEU A 491 -18.17 -10.98 12.38
N ILE A 492 -17.56 -12.04 12.93
CA ILE A 492 -16.73 -12.96 12.17
C ILE A 492 -17.19 -14.39 12.48
N ASP A 493 -17.56 -15.14 11.46
CA ASP A 493 -17.83 -16.58 11.57
C ASP A 493 -16.55 -17.36 11.36
N LEU A 494 -16.07 -18.01 12.43
CA LEU A 494 -14.92 -18.90 12.36
C LEU A 494 -15.41 -20.36 12.21
N PRO A 495 -15.44 -20.92 10.98
CA PRO A 495 -15.88 -22.29 10.80
C PRO A 495 -14.79 -23.31 11.17
N SER A 496 -15.14 -24.59 11.12
CA SER A 496 -14.14 -25.67 11.06
C SER A 496 -13.28 -25.51 9.80
N ALA A 497 -12.01 -25.94 9.86
CA ALA A 497 -10.90 -25.69 8.92
C ALA A 497 -11.13 -25.88 7.39
N THR A 498 -12.30 -26.33 6.95
CA THR A 498 -12.62 -26.62 5.53
C THR A 498 -13.59 -25.62 4.89
N SER A 499 -14.04 -24.59 5.61
CA SER A 499 -15.02 -23.62 5.12
C SER A 499 -14.46 -22.20 5.10
N PRO A 500 -14.94 -21.33 4.20
CA PRO A 500 -14.51 -19.94 4.14
C PRO A 500 -14.91 -19.20 5.41
N MET A 501 -14.07 -18.27 5.86
CA MET A 501 -14.36 -17.40 6.99
C MET A 501 -15.24 -16.25 6.49
N GLU A 502 -16.43 -16.11 7.04
CA GLU A 502 -17.36 -15.03 6.69
C GLU A 502 -17.28 -13.90 7.71
N TYR A 503 -17.44 -12.66 7.27
CA TYR A 503 -17.57 -11.53 8.19
C TYR A 503 -18.64 -10.53 7.75
N TRP A 504 -19.17 -9.80 8.73
CA TRP A 504 -20.16 -8.75 8.58
C TRP A 504 -19.70 -7.52 9.35
N PHE A 505 -19.57 -6.40 8.65
CA PHE A 505 -19.35 -5.10 9.26
C PHE A 505 -20.68 -4.34 9.30
N HIS A 506 -21.12 -3.98 10.50
CA HIS A 506 -22.30 -3.16 10.71
C HIS A 506 -21.85 -1.78 11.17
N SER A 507 -22.07 -0.79 10.31
CA SER A 507 -21.80 0.60 10.63
C SER A 507 -23.02 1.23 11.28
N TRP A 508 -22.78 2.30 12.03
CA TRP A 508 -23.86 3.17 12.48
C TRP A 508 -24.64 3.77 11.30
N ASN A 509 -23.96 3.97 10.18
CA ASN A 509 -24.58 4.30 8.90
C ASN A 509 -24.82 3.01 8.12
N ARG A 510 -26.06 2.50 8.18
CA ARG A 510 -26.47 1.23 7.53
C ARG A 510 -26.18 1.16 6.02
N GLU A 511 -25.99 2.29 5.35
CA GLU A 511 -25.56 2.30 3.93
C GLU A 511 -24.14 1.76 3.73
N ARG A 512 -23.36 1.62 4.80
CA ARG A 512 -21.99 1.12 4.81
C ARG A 512 -21.85 -0.28 5.41
N ASP A 513 -22.97 -0.94 5.68
CA ASP A 513 -22.94 -2.34 6.10
C ASP A 513 -22.34 -3.16 4.96
N SER A 514 -21.42 -4.08 5.30
CA SER A 514 -20.77 -4.93 4.32
C SER A 514 -20.66 -6.37 4.81
N HIS A 515 -20.63 -7.28 3.85
CA HIS A 515 -20.47 -8.71 4.08
C HIS A 515 -19.50 -9.25 3.03
N ASP A 516 -18.51 -10.01 3.47
CA ASP A 516 -17.54 -10.63 2.59
C ASP A 516 -17.09 -11.98 3.16
N SER A 517 -16.31 -12.71 2.37
CA SER A 517 -15.76 -14.02 2.72
C SER A 517 -14.28 -14.11 2.34
N ILE A 518 -13.49 -14.71 3.22
CA ILE A 518 -12.08 -15.03 2.98
C ILE A 518 -11.97 -16.52 2.69
N GLU A 519 -11.10 -16.87 1.73
CA GLU A 519 -10.80 -18.27 1.42
C GLU A 519 -10.44 -19.07 2.68
N PRO A 520 -10.74 -20.39 2.73
CA PRO A 520 -10.48 -21.22 3.90
C PRO A 520 -9.03 -21.09 4.38
N VAL A 521 -8.88 -20.73 5.65
CA VAL A 521 -7.57 -20.62 6.27
C VAL A 521 -7.05 -22.03 6.56
N ALA A 522 -5.89 -22.39 5.99
CA ALA A 522 -5.36 -23.75 6.03
C ALA A 522 -5.02 -24.27 7.45
N SER A 523 -4.87 -23.37 8.43
CA SER A 523 -4.57 -23.70 9.83
C SER A 523 -5.01 -22.59 10.80
N GLU A 524 -5.36 -22.94 12.03
CA GLU A 524 -5.73 -21.98 13.09
C GLU A 524 -4.64 -20.92 13.36
N GLU A 525 -3.36 -21.26 13.16
CA GLU A 525 -2.22 -20.34 13.33
C GLU A 525 -2.22 -19.16 12.34
N LEU A 526 -2.94 -19.28 11.22
CA LEU A 526 -3.03 -18.25 10.18
C LEU A 526 -4.25 -17.34 10.36
N VAL A 527 -5.17 -17.67 11.28
CA VAL A 527 -6.36 -16.86 11.56
C VAL A 527 -6.02 -15.44 12.04
N PRO A 528 -5.03 -15.22 12.94
CA PRO A 528 -4.68 -13.87 13.37
C PRO A 528 -4.22 -12.96 12.22
N ALA A 529 -3.51 -13.51 11.22
CA ALA A 529 -3.09 -12.75 10.03
C ALA A 529 -4.29 -12.36 9.16
N ALA A 530 -5.22 -13.28 8.91
CA ALA A 530 -6.45 -12.98 8.18
C ALA A 530 -7.33 -11.94 8.90
N LEU A 531 -7.38 -11.98 10.24
CA LEU A 531 -8.04 -10.96 11.05
C LEU A 531 -7.36 -9.60 10.94
N ALA A 532 -6.02 -9.56 10.91
CA ALA A 532 -5.25 -8.33 10.71
C ALA A 532 -5.65 -7.67 9.38
N ASP A 533 -5.72 -8.45 8.30
CA ASP A 533 -6.10 -7.96 6.97
C ASP A 533 -7.53 -7.39 6.94
N ILE A 534 -8.49 -8.06 7.60
CA ILE A 534 -9.87 -7.54 7.73
C ILE A 534 -9.87 -6.20 8.47
N LEU A 535 -9.18 -6.13 9.61
CA LEU A 535 -9.15 -4.93 10.45
C LEU A 535 -8.48 -3.77 9.73
N ASP A 536 -7.38 -4.01 9.03
CA ASP A 536 -6.67 -3.00 8.25
C ASP A 536 -7.53 -2.43 7.11
N ASN A 537 -8.32 -3.29 6.44
CA ASN A 537 -9.28 -2.84 5.43
C ASN A 537 -10.40 -1.97 6.04
N LEU A 538 -10.95 -2.39 7.18
CA LEU A 538 -12.04 -1.67 7.87
C LEU A 538 -11.58 -0.37 8.53
N ASP A 539 -10.31 -0.28 8.95
CA ASP A 539 -9.72 0.89 9.58
C ASP A 539 -9.76 2.14 8.70
N SER A 540 -9.90 1.95 7.38
CA SER A 540 -10.03 3.03 6.41
C SER A 540 -11.46 3.56 6.22
N ILE A 541 -12.48 2.82 6.66
CA ILE A 541 -13.90 3.16 6.48
C ILE A 541 -14.67 3.36 7.79
N ARG A 542 -14.16 2.83 8.91
CA ARG A 542 -14.79 2.92 10.23
C ARG A 542 -14.75 4.36 10.76
N GLN A 543 -15.74 4.72 11.56
CA GLN A 543 -15.92 6.05 12.15
C GLN A 543 -16.17 6.02 13.66
N GLY A 544 -16.37 4.84 14.25
CA GLY A 544 -16.68 4.67 15.67
C GLY A 544 -15.76 3.68 16.39
N GLU A 545 -16.07 3.38 17.65
CA GLU A 545 -15.42 2.29 18.36
C GLU A 545 -15.88 0.95 17.77
N LEU A 546 -14.92 0.16 17.28
CA LEU A 546 -15.16 -1.14 16.68
C LEU A 546 -15.27 -2.22 17.77
N VAL A 547 -16.43 -2.86 17.85
CA VAL A 547 -16.65 -4.05 18.69
C VAL A 547 -16.49 -5.29 17.81
N ILE A 548 -15.61 -6.21 18.21
CA ILE A 548 -15.34 -7.45 17.49
C ILE A 548 -16.11 -8.59 18.15
N GLU A 549 -16.95 -9.27 17.39
CA GLU A 549 -17.70 -10.45 17.83
C GLU A 549 -17.28 -11.68 17.02
N LEU A 550 -16.74 -12.70 17.69
CA LEU A 550 -16.26 -13.92 17.04
C LEU A 550 -17.21 -15.08 17.32
N PHE A 551 -17.86 -15.61 16.27
CA PHE A 551 -18.60 -16.87 16.36
C PHE A 551 -17.63 -18.04 16.34
N VAL A 552 -17.61 -18.80 17.42
CA VAL A 552 -16.75 -19.97 17.57
C VAL A 552 -17.57 -21.23 17.90
N PRO A 553 -17.11 -22.42 17.48
CA PRO A 553 -17.58 -23.70 18.00
C PRO A 553 -17.51 -23.78 19.53
N PHE A 554 -18.32 -24.65 20.14
CA PHE A 554 -18.40 -24.75 21.61
C PHE A 554 -17.06 -25.07 22.26
N ASP A 555 -16.29 -25.98 21.67
CA ASP A 555 -14.96 -26.42 22.08
C ASP A 555 -13.91 -25.30 22.02
N MET A 556 -14.14 -24.25 21.23
CA MET A 556 -13.26 -23.09 21.15
C MET A 556 -13.62 -21.96 22.12
N LEU A 557 -14.74 -22.05 22.85
CA LEU A 557 -15.14 -20.99 23.79
C LEU A 557 -14.11 -20.78 24.92
N CYS A 558 -13.38 -21.82 25.30
CA CYS A 558 -12.35 -21.75 26.35
C CYS A 558 -10.93 -21.45 25.81
N CYS A 559 -10.74 -21.32 24.51
CA CYS A 559 -9.46 -20.97 23.91
C CYS A 559 -9.10 -19.49 24.13
N GLU A 560 -7.81 -19.17 24.07
CA GLU A 560 -7.28 -17.81 24.32
C GLU A 560 -7.36 -16.89 23.09
N VAL A 561 -8.47 -16.94 22.36
CA VAL A 561 -8.59 -16.22 21.08
C VAL A 561 -8.59 -14.70 21.25
N ASP A 562 -9.05 -14.19 22.40
CA ASP A 562 -8.94 -12.76 22.77
C ASP A 562 -7.50 -12.29 22.95
N ARG A 563 -6.56 -13.23 23.10
CA ARG A 563 -5.12 -12.98 23.27
C ARG A 563 -4.30 -13.24 22.02
N TRP A 564 -4.95 -13.56 20.89
CA TRP A 564 -4.24 -13.59 19.63
C TRP A 564 -3.53 -12.25 19.41
N GLU A 565 -2.21 -12.36 19.20
CA GLU A 565 -1.40 -11.20 18.85
C GLU A 565 -1.69 -10.86 17.41
N ILE A 566 -2.22 -9.66 17.20
CA ILE A 566 -2.39 -9.10 15.86
C ILE A 566 -1.27 -8.11 15.63
N GLU A 567 -0.58 -8.28 14.52
CA GLU A 567 0.38 -7.32 14.01
C GLU A 567 -0.36 -6.44 13.00
N TYR A 568 -0.75 -5.25 13.43
CA TYR A 568 -1.27 -4.24 12.50
C TYR A 568 -0.19 -3.83 11.52
N SER A 569 -0.58 -3.19 10.42
CA SER A 569 0.29 -2.58 9.41
C SER A 569 1.15 -1.39 9.90
N GLY A 570 1.58 -1.46 11.16
CA GLY A 570 2.61 -0.65 11.78
C GLY A 570 3.47 -1.33 12.84
N GLY A 571 3.55 -2.66 12.85
CA GLY A 571 4.50 -3.42 13.69
C GLY A 571 4.20 -3.40 15.20
N ILE A 572 3.05 -2.84 15.60
CA ILE A 572 2.57 -2.90 16.99
C ILE A 572 1.93 -4.27 17.18
N LYS A 573 2.54 -5.09 18.05
CA LYS A 573 1.96 -6.35 18.52
C LYS A 573 1.20 -6.08 19.81
N ALA A 574 -0.09 -6.35 19.79
CA ALA A 574 -0.92 -6.35 20.99
C ALA A 574 -2.03 -7.39 20.87
N THR A 575 -2.61 -7.75 22.00
CA THR A 575 -3.70 -8.72 22.06
C THR A 575 -5.00 -8.11 21.53
N LEU A 576 -5.75 -8.90 20.76
CA LEU A 576 -7.00 -8.47 20.15
C LEU A 576 -7.99 -7.86 21.17
N GLY A 577 -8.19 -8.52 22.30
CA GLY A 577 -9.09 -8.09 23.37
C GLY A 577 -8.54 -6.96 24.26
N GLY A 578 -7.24 -6.66 24.17
CA GLY A 578 -6.66 -5.46 24.79
C GLY A 578 -6.85 -4.21 23.93
N LEU A 579 -6.89 -4.38 22.61
CA LEU A 579 -7.05 -3.28 21.65
C LEU A 579 -8.50 -2.92 21.37
N HIS A 580 -9.39 -3.91 21.25
CA HIS A 580 -10.79 -3.73 20.88
C HIS A 580 -11.72 -4.36 21.92
N PRO A 581 -12.92 -3.78 22.15
CA PRO A 581 -14.02 -4.53 22.75
C PRO A 581 -14.22 -5.85 22.00
N PHE A 582 -13.90 -6.97 22.65
CA PHE A 582 -13.87 -8.29 22.03
C PHE A 582 -14.72 -9.30 22.80
N VAL A 583 -15.60 -9.99 22.08
CA VAL A 583 -16.56 -10.93 22.65
C VAL A 583 -16.66 -12.23 21.85
N LEU A 584 -16.94 -13.33 22.55
CA LEU A 584 -17.23 -14.63 21.96
C LEU A 584 -18.71 -14.87 21.83
N ARG A 585 -19.09 -15.56 20.75
CA ARG A 585 -20.44 -16.00 20.46
C ARG A 585 -20.47 -17.46 20.10
N TRP A 586 -21.55 -18.16 20.49
CA TRP A 586 -21.64 -19.59 20.24
C TRP A 586 -22.22 -19.85 18.86
N ARG A 587 -21.34 -20.25 17.93
CA ARG A 587 -21.66 -20.49 16.52
C ARG A 587 -22.83 -21.45 16.31
N ASP A 588 -22.86 -22.57 17.03
CA ASP A 588 -23.94 -23.57 16.88
C ASP A 588 -25.31 -23.00 17.24
N ARG A 589 -25.34 -22.09 18.21
CA ARG A 589 -26.58 -21.45 18.65
C ARG A 589 -27.03 -20.40 17.64
N ALA A 590 -26.09 -19.64 17.08
CA ALA A 590 -26.37 -18.68 16.02
C ALA A 590 -26.97 -19.37 14.76
N LEU A 591 -26.46 -20.56 14.43
CA LEU A 591 -27.00 -21.45 13.37
C LEU A 591 -28.29 -22.19 13.75
N ASN A 592 -28.85 -21.92 14.94
CA ASN A 592 -30.09 -22.53 15.43
C ASN A 592 -30.03 -24.08 15.44
N LYS A 593 -28.87 -24.69 15.73
CA LYS A 593 -28.75 -26.15 15.79
C LYS A 593 -29.67 -26.71 16.89
N PRO A 594 -30.40 -27.83 16.67
CA PRO A 594 -31.46 -28.29 17.58
C PRO A 594 -31.05 -28.46 19.06
N ARG A 595 -29.80 -28.84 19.31
CA ARG A 595 -29.28 -29.11 20.66
C ARG A 595 -28.97 -27.85 21.47
N THR A 596 -29.02 -26.66 20.87
CA THR A 596 -28.58 -25.41 21.51
C THR A 596 -29.68 -24.67 22.26
N ARG A 597 -30.95 -25.12 22.13
CA ARG A 597 -32.13 -24.51 22.76
C ARG A 597 -32.24 -23.00 22.49
N ALA A 598 -32.01 -22.58 21.25
CA ALA A 598 -32.05 -21.17 20.83
C ALA A 598 -33.34 -20.41 21.20
N GLY A 599 -34.47 -21.11 21.35
CA GLY A 599 -35.71 -20.51 21.87
C GLY A 599 -35.59 -19.99 23.31
N ALA A 600 -34.97 -20.79 24.20
CA ALA A 600 -34.74 -20.37 25.59
C ALA A 600 -33.74 -19.20 25.65
N TRP A 601 -32.73 -19.22 24.79
CA TRP A 601 -31.80 -18.11 24.63
C TRP A 601 -32.50 -16.79 24.29
N ARG A 602 -33.34 -16.77 23.24
CA ARG A 602 -34.12 -15.56 22.86
C ARG A 602 -35.04 -15.11 23.98
N GLU A 603 -35.71 -16.05 24.66
CA GLU A 603 -36.61 -15.73 25.76
C GLU A 603 -35.87 -15.09 26.94
N VAL A 604 -34.71 -15.62 27.34
CA VAL A 604 -33.90 -15.08 28.43
C VAL A 604 -33.33 -13.71 28.05
N THR A 605 -32.80 -13.52 26.85
CA THR A 605 -32.34 -12.20 26.37
C THR A 605 -33.47 -11.17 26.43
N CYS A 606 -34.65 -11.50 25.92
CA CYS A 606 -35.81 -10.61 25.94
C CYS A 606 -36.15 -10.15 27.37
N LYS A 607 -36.12 -11.08 28.34
CA LYS A 607 -36.35 -10.76 29.75
C LYS A 607 -35.23 -9.89 30.35
N ILE A 608 -33.96 -10.10 29.98
CA ILE A 608 -32.83 -9.25 30.40
C ILE A 608 -33.02 -7.82 29.87
N ARG A 609 -33.30 -7.67 28.57
CA ARG A 609 -33.51 -6.37 27.93
C ARG A 609 -34.71 -5.61 28.51
N ALA A 610 -35.78 -6.32 28.87
CA ALA A 610 -36.93 -5.73 29.55
C ALA A 610 -36.56 -5.17 30.94
N ARG A 611 -35.67 -5.85 31.69
CA ARG A 611 -35.19 -5.40 33.00
C ARG A 611 -34.25 -4.19 32.89
N GLU A 612 -33.35 -4.20 31.90
CA GLU A 612 -32.50 -3.05 31.56
C GLU A 612 -33.35 -1.83 31.23
N SER A 613 -34.38 -2.00 30.39
CA SER A 613 -35.32 -0.93 30.02
C SER A 613 -36.11 -0.39 31.22
N ALA A 614 -36.30 -1.21 32.26
CA ALA A 614 -36.92 -0.81 33.52
C ALA A 614 -35.95 -0.11 34.49
N GLY A 615 -34.69 0.13 34.08
CA GLY A 615 -33.68 0.80 34.89
C GLY A 615 -33.14 -0.05 36.05
N ILE A 616 -33.32 -1.37 35.98
CA ILE A 616 -32.79 -2.29 37.00
C ILE A 616 -31.27 -2.42 36.81
N PRO A 617 -30.44 -2.16 37.84
CA PRO A 617 -28.99 -2.24 37.71
C PRO A 617 -28.50 -3.63 37.31
N LEU A 618 -27.42 -3.68 36.54
CA LEU A 618 -26.73 -4.90 36.16
C LEU A 618 -26.34 -5.71 37.40
N LYS A 619 -26.82 -6.95 37.50
CA LYS A 619 -26.43 -7.89 38.55
C LYS A 619 -25.74 -9.11 37.97
N ILE A 620 -24.53 -9.38 38.47
CA ILE A 620 -23.81 -10.61 38.16
C ILE A 620 -24.39 -11.75 39.00
N ARG A 621 -24.60 -12.90 38.36
CA ARG A 621 -24.91 -14.15 39.05
C ARG A 621 -23.74 -15.10 38.97
N TRP A 622 -23.17 -15.41 40.14
CA TRP A 622 -22.05 -16.33 40.26
C TRP A 622 -22.49 -17.80 40.29
N ILE A 623 -21.84 -18.62 39.47
CA ILE A 623 -21.96 -20.08 39.46
C ILE A 623 -20.70 -20.67 40.10
N ASP A 624 -20.93 -21.46 41.15
CA ASP A 624 -19.92 -22.19 41.89
C ASP A 624 -19.76 -23.62 41.34
N PRO A 625 -18.55 -24.22 41.44
CA PRO A 625 -18.26 -25.55 40.90
C PRO A 625 -19.04 -26.71 41.56
N HIS A 626 -19.67 -26.51 42.73
CA HIS A 626 -20.42 -27.53 43.45
C HIS A 626 -21.91 -27.58 43.08
N GLN A 627 -22.39 -26.66 42.23
CA GLN A 627 -23.77 -26.66 41.74
C GLN A 627 -24.05 -27.84 40.79
N LYS A 628 -25.31 -28.29 40.73
CA LYS A 628 -25.74 -29.34 39.78
C LYS A 628 -26.18 -28.73 38.45
N THR A 629 -25.75 -29.30 37.32
CA THR A 629 -26.08 -28.82 35.97
C THR A 629 -27.57 -28.60 35.73
N GLN A 630 -28.43 -29.55 36.13
CA GLN A 630 -29.88 -29.41 35.99
C GLN A 630 -30.45 -28.22 36.79
N GLN A 631 -29.89 -27.93 37.97
CA GLN A 631 -30.34 -26.81 38.80
C GLN A 631 -29.95 -25.48 38.15
N VAL A 632 -28.73 -25.37 37.63
CA VAL A 632 -28.26 -24.19 36.88
C VAL A 632 -29.14 -23.94 35.66
N MET A 633 -29.37 -24.96 34.84
CA MET A 633 -30.16 -24.86 33.62
C MET A 633 -31.61 -24.43 33.92
N ASN A 634 -32.26 -25.04 34.91
CA ASN A 634 -33.63 -24.71 35.29
C ASN A 634 -33.74 -23.29 35.87
N ARG A 635 -32.78 -22.89 36.73
CA ARG A 635 -32.76 -21.56 37.35
C ARG A 635 -32.66 -20.45 36.31
N ILE A 636 -31.83 -20.66 35.28
CA ILE A 636 -31.67 -19.68 34.19
C ILE A 636 -32.95 -19.62 33.35
N GLY A 637 -33.54 -20.75 32.98
CA GLY A 637 -34.81 -20.76 32.25
C GLY A 637 -35.97 -20.13 33.04
N SER A 638 -35.97 -20.23 34.37
CA SER A 638 -37.06 -19.75 35.23
C SER A 638 -37.00 -18.27 35.61
N GLY A 639 -35.93 -17.54 35.26
CA GLY A 639 -35.87 -16.09 35.50
C GLY A 639 -34.89 -15.60 36.58
N ASP A 640 -34.22 -16.50 37.30
CA ASP A 640 -33.25 -16.14 38.36
C ASP A 640 -31.79 -16.21 37.85
N TYR A 641 -31.58 -15.69 36.65
CA TYR A 641 -30.30 -15.72 35.93
C TYR A 641 -29.37 -14.56 36.28
N GLY A 642 -29.87 -13.34 36.57
CA GLY A 642 -29.05 -12.12 36.65
C GLY A 642 -28.59 -11.63 35.26
N GLU A 643 -28.48 -10.33 35.03
CA GLU A 643 -28.24 -9.77 33.69
C GLU A 643 -26.92 -10.26 33.04
N CYS A 644 -25.96 -10.78 33.84
CA CYS A 644 -24.76 -11.46 33.35
C CYS A 644 -24.34 -12.62 34.29
N ILE A 645 -23.84 -13.72 33.73
CA ILE A 645 -23.35 -14.90 34.49
C ILE A 645 -21.82 -14.80 34.71
N GLY A 646 -21.37 -14.93 35.96
CA GLY A 646 -19.95 -15.09 36.30
C GLY A 646 -19.66 -16.52 36.77
N PHE A 647 -18.50 -17.06 36.43
CA PHE A 647 -18.03 -18.36 36.94
C PHE A 647 -16.91 -18.17 37.96
N SER A 648 -17.07 -18.75 39.15
CA SER A 648 -16.04 -18.76 40.21
C SER A 648 -15.16 -20.01 40.19
N PHE A 649 -14.96 -20.55 38.99
CA PHE A 649 -14.05 -21.63 38.65
C PHE A 649 -13.65 -21.47 37.18
N ILE A 650 -12.59 -22.16 36.76
CA ILE A 650 -12.19 -22.20 35.34
C ILE A 650 -13.05 -23.25 34.63
N PRO A 651 -13.88 -22.88 33.63
CA PRO A 651 -14.54 -23.87 32.79
C PRO A 651 -13.49 -24.72 32.06
N VAL A 652 -13.50 -26.03 32.29
CA VAL A 652 -12.44 -26.94 31.83
C VAL A 652 -12.61 -27.27 30.35
N ASP A 653 -11.54 -27.14 29.57
CA ASP A 653 -11.48 -27.67 28.21
C ASP A 653 -11.09 -29.17 28.24
N ARG A 654 -11.73 -29.95 27.35
CA ARG A 654 -11.47 -31.36 26.99
C ARG A 654 -12.07 -32.47 27.88
N GLY A 655 -13.12 -33.10 27.34
CA GLY A 655 -13.42 -34.53 27.53
C GLY A 655 -14.48 -34.91 28.55
N ALA A 656 -15.00 -33.96 29.35
CA ALA A 656 -16.14 -34.23 30.21
C ALA A 656 -17.44 -34.28 29.37
N SER A 657 -18.33 -35.23 29.69
CA SER A 657 -19.66 -35.29 29.07
C SER A 657 -20.37 -33.93 29.20
N PRO A 658 -20.98 -33.38 28.13
CA PRO A 658 -21.75 -32.13 28.16
C PRO A 658 -22.84 -32.08 29.25
N VAL A 659 -23.22 -33.25 29.78
CA VAL A 659 -24.20 -33.45 30.84
C VAL A 659 -23.71 -32.94 32.22
N HIS A 660 -22.39 -32.84 32.42
CA HIS A 660 -21.75 -32.40 33.67
C HIS A 660 -20.99 -31.08 33.57
N ASP A 661 -21.00 -30.45 32.39
CA ASP A 661 -20.38 -29.15 32.18
C ASP A 661 -21.35 -28.02 32.60
N LEU A 662 -20.93 -27.23 33.60
CA LEU A 662 -21.70 -26.10 34.12
C LEU A 662 -21.75 -24.91 33.16
N LEU A 663 -20.74 -24.70 32.31
CA LEU A 663 -20.78 -23.71 31.24
C LEU A 663 -21.82 -24.13 30.19
N ALA A 664 -21.75 -25.38 29.72
CA ALA A 664 -22.75 -25.94 28.83
C ALA A 664 -24.17 -25.84 29.44
N ALA A 665 -24.33 -26.17 30.72
CA ALA A 665 -25.62 -26.09 31.41
C ALA A 665 -26.18 -24.66 31.47
N ALA A 666 -25.32 -23.66 31.72
CA ALA A 666 -25.73 -22.27 31.74
C ALA A 666 -26.16 -21.79 30.34
N LEU A 667 -25.37 -22.14 29.33
CA LEU A 667 -25.64 -21.83 27.94
C LEU A 667 -26.93 -22.52 27.44
N LEU A 668 -27.13 -23.80 27.71
CA LEU A 668 -28.35 -24.53 27.38
C LEU A 668 -29.57 -24.06 28.18
N GLY A 669 -29.36 -23.43 29.33
CA GLY A 669 -30.40 -22.73 30.09
C GLY A 669 -30.88 -21.44 29.42
N GLY A 670 -30.14 -20.95 28.42
CA GLY A 670 -30.47 -19.75 27.65
C GLY A 670 -29.63 -18.53 28.02
N ALA A 671 -28.57 -18.65 28.83
CA ALA A 671 -27.74 -17.51 29.19
C ALA A 671 -27.10 -16.85 27.94
N PRO A 672 -27.35 -15.54 27.71
CA PRO A 672 -26.77 -14.82 26.57
C PRO A 672 -25.44 -14.13 26.93
N PHE A 673 -25.25 -13.74 28.20
CA PHE A 673 -24.11 -12.95 28.65
C PHE A 673 -23.41 -13.67 29.78
N ALA A 674 -22.12 -13.94 29.62
CA ALA A 674 -21.32 -14.62 30.64
C ALA A 674 -19.84 -14.24 30.56
N PHE A 675 -19.10 -14.42 31.65
CA PHE A 675 -17.66 -14.26 31.67
C PHE A 675 -17.00 -15.22 32.66
N TRP A 676 -15.74 -15.55 32.40
CA TRP A 676 -14.92 -16.41 33.26
C TRP A 676 -13.44 -16.10 33.05
N THR A 677 -12.61 -16.56 33.99
CA THR A 677 -11.15 -16.53 33.84
C THR A 677 -10.64 -17.89 33.40
N ARG A 678 -9.61 -17.90 32.55
CA ARG A 678 -8.90 -19.11 32.10
C ARG A 678 -7.79 -19.54 33.06
N GLU A 679 -7.37 -18.64 33.96
CA GLU A 679 -6.39 -18.90 35.01
C GLU A 679 -7.01 -18.71 36.40
N ALA A 680 -6.59 -19.52 37.37
CA ALA A 680 -7.13 -19.47 38.72
C ALA A 680 -6.60 -18.21 39.42
N PRO A 681 -7.47 -17.30 39.90
CA PRO A 681 -7.04 -16.19 40.72
C PRO A 681 -6.51 -16.72 42.06
N ARG A 682 -5.69 -15.91 42.74
CA ARG A 682 -5.22 -16.25 44.10
C ARG A 682 -6.37 -16.44 45.08
N ASN A 683 -7.45 -15.67 44.90
CA ASN A 683 -8.64 -15.72 45.71
C ASN A 683 -9.87 -15.43 44.84
N TRP A 684 -10.81 -16.36 44.81
CA TRP A 684 -12.06 -16.22 44.06
C TRP A 684 -12.98 -15.12 44.60
N GLN A 685 -13.02 -14.90 45.91
CA GLN A 685 -13.86 -13.83 46.49
C GLN A 685 -13.38 -12.44 46.06
N ASP A 686 -12.06 -12.23 46.03
CA ASP A 686 -11.47 -10.96 45.59
C ASP A 686 -11.73 -10.74 44.09
N PHE A 687 -11.66 -11.81 43.29
CA PHE A 687 -12.02 -11.77 41.86
C PHE A 687 -13.50 -11.42 41.66
N GLU A 688 -14.41 -12.06 42.41
CA GLU A 688 -15.85 -11.76 42.34
C GLU A 688 -16.12 -10.29 42.69
N GLN A 689 -15.50 -9.79 43.77
CA GLN A 689 -15.67 -8.40 44.19
C GLN A 689 -15.09 -7.41 43.17
N ALA A 690 -13.91 -7.69 42.62
CA ALA A 690 -13.30 -6.86 41.58
C ALA A 690 -14.18 -6.79 40.32
N MET A 691 -14.69 -7.92 39.84
CA MET A 691 -15.55 -7.97 38.65
C MET A 691 -16.91 -7.32 38.87
N ASN A 692 -17.51 -7.46 40.06
CA ASN A 692 -18.72 -6.71 40.41
C ASN A 692 -18.47 -5.20 40.33
N ASN A 693 -17.36 -4.70 40.87
CA ASN A 693 -17.03 -3.28 40.83
C ASN A 693 -16.77 -2.78 39.41
N GLU A 694 -16.00 -3.51 38.61
CA GLU A 694 -15.68 -3.13 37.23
C GLU A 694 -16.94 -3.10 36.36
N LEU A 695 -17.83 -4.10 36.48
CA LEU A 695 -19.06 -4.15 35.67
C LEU A 695 -20.11 -3.12 36.09
N LEU A 696 -20.10 -2.65 37.34
CA LEU A 696 -20.90 -1.50 37.76
C LEU A 696 -20.49 -0.20 37.05
N LEU A 697 -19.22 -0.06 36.65
CA LEU A 697 -18.73 1.12 35.92
C LEU A 697 -19.22 1.18 34.48
N ALA A 698 -19.65 0.06 33.90
CA ALA A 698 -20.20 0.04 32.55
C ALA A 698 -21.50 0.87 32.45
N GLY A 699 -22.27 0.98 33.54
CA GLY A 699 -23.52 1.74 33.58
C GLY A 699 -24.69 1.06 32.86
N LYS A 700 -24.53 0.65 31.59
CA LYS A 700 -25.51 -0.12 30.79
C LYS A 700 -24.96 -1.48 30.39
N LEU A 701 -25.85 -2.39 29.97
CA LEU A 701 -25.47 -3.73 29.56
C LEU A 701 -24.58 -3.71 28.32
N ASP A 702 -24.92 -2.90 27.31
CA ASP A 702 -24.16 -2.82 26.05
C ASP A 702 -22.77 -2.18 26.20
N ASP A 703 -22.49 -1.55 27.34
CA ASP A 703 -21.21 -0.89 27.63
C ASP A 703 -20.20 -1.87 28.27
N VAL A 704 -20.67 -3.06 28.66
CA VAL A 704 -19.85 -4.12 29.28
C VAL A 704 -18.65 -4.53 28.42
N PRO A 705 -18.77 -4.80 27.10
CA PRO A 705 -17.62 -5.15 26.26
C PRO A 705 -16.50 -4.10 26.29
N CYS A 706 -16.85 -2.81 26.25
CA CYS A 706 -15.90 -1.71 26.32
C CYS A 706 -15.23 -1.66 27.70
N GLN A 707 -15.99 -1.88 28.77
CA GLN A 707 -15.43 -1.93 30.11
C GLN A 707 -14.48 -3.12 30.30
N ILE A 708 -14.80 -4.28 29.76
CA ILE A 708 -13.91 -5.45 29.80
C ILE A 708 -12.63 -5.20 29.01
N LYS A 709 -12.70 -4.55 27.84
CA LYS A 709 -11.49 -4.08 27.13
C LYS A 709 -10.62 -3.19 28.00
N ASN A 710 -11.19 -2.24 28.75
CA ASN A 710 -10.43 -1.39 29.68
C ASN A 710 -9.81 -2.19 30.85
N VAL A 711 -10.44 -3.27 31.29
CA VAL A 711 -9.88 -4.17 32.31
C VAL A 711 -8.73 -5.01 31.73
N ARG A 712 -8.85 -5.48 30.48
CA ARG A 712 -7.81 -6.22 29.76
C ARG A 712 -6.59 -5.35 29.45
N SER A 713 -6.79 -4.12 28.97
CA SER A 713 -5.70 -3.20 28.63
C SER A 713 -4.87 -2.73 29.82
N ARG A 714 -5.42 -2.81 31.05
CA ARG A 714 -4.70 -2.57 32.30
C ARG A 714 -3.96 -3.82 32.82
N GLY A 715 -4.20 -4.97 32.22
CA GLY A 715 -3.78 -6.27 32.73
C GLY A 715 -2.67 -6.93 31.93
N ASP A 716 -1.45 -6.38 31.97
CA ASP A 716 -0.28 -6.97 31.30
C ASP A 716 0.36 -8.12 32.10
N ALA A 717 0.03 -8.23 33.39
CA ALA A 717 0.59 -9.22 34.30
C ALA A 717 -0.42 -10.35 34.62
N PRO A 718 0.02 -11.61 34.74
CA PRO A 718 -0.84 -12.75 35.10
C PRO A 718 -1.67 -12.58 36.38
N SER A 719 -1.23 -11.71 37.28
CA SER A 719 -1.95 -11.42 38.53
C SER A 719 -3.16 -10.50 38.37
N HIS A 720 -3.32 -9.81 37.23
CA HIS A 720 -4.42 -8.88 37.02
C HIS A 720 -5.70 -9.62 36.56
N PRO A 721 -6.89 -9.32 37.10
CA PRO A 721 -8.14 -9.99 36.72
C PRO A 721 -8.45 -9.96 35.22
N GLY A 722 -7.98 -8.94 34.51
CA GLY A 722 -8.15 -8.81 33.06
C GLY A 722 -7.27 -9.71 32.21
N TYR A 723 -6.19 -10.28 32.76
CA TYR A 723 -5.18 -11.00 31.96
C TYR A 723 -5.73 -12.24 31.27
N ALA A 724 -6.56 -13.02 31.97
CA ALA A 724 -7.11 -14.30 31.49
C ALA A 724 -8.63 -14.27 31.32
N LEU A 725 -9.23 -13.07 31.19
CA LEU A 725 -10.68 -12.87 31.21
C LEU A 725 -11.31 -13.12 29.84
N THR A 726 -12.19 -14.13 29.76
CA THR A 726 -13.07 -14.38 28.61
C THR A 726 -14.41 -13.68 28.80
N LEU A 727 -14.93 -13.05 27.74
CA LEU A 727 -16.28 -12.47 27.71
C LEU A 727 -17.08 -13.16 26.61
N PHE A 728 -18.20 -13.77 26.99
CA PHE A 728 -19.20 -14.36 26.12
C PHE A 728 -20.40 -13.42 26.02
N TRP A 729 -20.73 -12.99 24.80
CA TRP A 729 -21.73 -11.98 24.54
C TRP A 729 -22.59 -12.33 23.33
N ASP A 730 -23.53 -13.22 23.54
CA ASP A 730 -24.32 -13.83 22.48
C ASP A 730 -25.71 -13.20 22.39
N ASP A 731 -25.79 -12.05 21.72
CA ASP A 731 -27.04 -11.28 21.59
C ASP A 731 -27.85 -11.71 20.34
N PRO A 732 -29.06 -12.31 20.50
CA PRO A 732 -29.87 -12.77 19.38
C PRO A 732 -30.30 -11.67 18.41
N ASP A 733 -30.40 -10.41 18.87
CA ASP A 733 -30.83 -9.29 18.04
C ASP A 733 -29.75 -8.84 17.05
N ARG A 734 -28.50 -9.29 17.25
CA ARG A 734 -27.35 -9.05 16.36
C ARG A 734 -26.87 -10.31 15.65
N ASN A 735 -27.76 -11.26 15.33
CA ASN A 735 -27.38 -12.49 14.65
C ASN A 735 -27.63 -12.42 13.12
N PRO A 736 -26.58 -12.30 12.27
CA PRO A 736 -26.74 -12.22 10.82
C PRO A 736 -27.12 -13.56 10.16
N LEU A 737 -26.93 -14.69 10.85
CA LEU A 737 -27.09 -16.04 10.28
C LEU A 737 -28.54 -16.54 10.20
N VAL A 738 -29.53 -15.76 10.66
CA VAL A 738 -30.94 -16.17 10.75
C VAL A 738 -31.64 -16.21 9.36
N GLY A 739 -31.02 -15.67 8.31
CA GLY A 739 -31.61 -15.58 6.96
C GLY A 739 -31.09 -16.54 5.88
N GLN A 740 -29.95 -17.21 6.07
CA GLN A 740 -29.23 -17.87 4.96
C GLN A 740 -29.59 -19.35 4.68
N TYR A 741 -30.38 -20.02 5.54
CA TYR A 741 -30.74 -21.44 5.36
C TYR A 741 -32.24 -21.73 5.22
N SER A 742 -33.05 -20.74 4.81
CA SER A 742 -34.45 -20.97 4.36
C SER A 742 -34.55 -21.08 2.84
N ALA A 743 -33.75 -21.95 2.23
CA ALA A 743 -33.84 -22.28 0.80
C ALA A 743 -34.26 -23.75 0.60
N THR A 744 -35.34 -24.19 1.24
CA THR A 744 -36.16 -25.33 0.78
C THR A 744 -37.44 -25.41 1.59
N THR A 745 -38.55 -24.84 1.09
CA THR A 745 -39.91 -25.44 1.12
C THR A 745 -40.81 -24.61 0.19
N PRO A 746 -41.63 -25.21 -0.71
CA PRO A 746 -42.34 -24.50 -1.75
C PRO A 746 -43.50 -23.66 -1.20
N GLN A 747 -43.76 -22.53 -1.85
CA GLN A 747 -44.97 -21.74 -1.69
C GLN A 747 -46.22 -22.63 -1.64
N ARG A 748 -47.00 -22.52 -0.57
CA ARG A 748 -48.41 -22.90 -0.59
C ARG A 748 -49.26 -21.65 -0.46
N GLY A 749 -50.14 -21.53 -1.45
CA GLY A 749 -51.04 -20.43 -1.75
C GLY A 749 -51.80 -19.82 -0.58
N ALA A 750 -52.12 -18.55 -0.82
CA ALA A 750 -53.13 -17.73 -0.16
C ALA A 750 -54.49 -18.45 -0.04
N PRO A 751 -55.38 -17.90 0.80
CA PRO A 751 -56.37 -16.98 0.23
C PRO A 751 -56.15 -15.51 0.60
#